data_AF-A0A2B4R826-F1
#
_entry.id   AF-A0A2B4R826-F1
#
_cell.length_a   1.000
_cell.length_b   1.000
_cell.length_c   1.000
_cell.angle_alpha   90.00
_cell.angle_beta   90.00
_cell.angle_gamma   90.00
#
_symmetry.space_group_name_H-M   'P 1'
#
loop_
_entity.id
_entity.type
_entity.pdbx_description
1 polymer ?
#
loop_
_entity_poly.entity_id
_entity_poly.type
_entity_poly.pdbx_seq_one_letter_code
_entity_poly.pdbx_strand_id
1 'polypeptide(L)'
;MIRHLKFIFVWISLMPQLTDSGNVTWNEPTPVKTTSNPAEVLPPGIVHVYEGSSATLNWSYSLSLGLGLGGFLRFSNVGIVDIYSDGSAGPVIDSFQKRFIVTSILGRISLSISAVTLADDKANGEFSCSLIDNNRDTWKRAIQVQVLVPTNISGFNGSTTVLEGNNLQLTCVAVGRPEPNITWTKEETGNQGNTDVLSKGKVLTITKISRNDSGTFNCTAYNGFGKAESQTVYVKVTYPAKILPSKFKAEYIVGLNESVTLNCTAEGKPRPTYAWTPCGSGQVCDKSTLDLLNVCNDVNYTCEVANRHGNDSKTANVYIGGEVINTTVILKSESCKDGLNKSSVEEAFKKELKNVFADKYGYEGVQSISVGCEIKTVDLALKFNSTTKEKNVITTLINATVMQGNKLGEFSVSGIKRKTCPPNVPVTSPPPTDSSSEDEPKSLNRGENHYQSGHVLSFCYCDGIIRGSVQASMKSTTYKVTIYLQENEIRSTECECPRGGSKCSHAVALFLHGYHNLSRTDIECQWKKQKASEVVKTVEDLYPPKETKVLKRKTTDEDREWLRNKLKRYGEFTGMLWLLSPEPDKENRLPISTVEEIILSREFVESGLDTNFLLEKLKVSEQQVKSVCEITKEQRECGEWHVVRKGRLTASNFGPVLEAKRVTPSLIKRVLGEYDISRVQAVRWGVVNEKEGIKAFTKLTMKVVKDCGLWLHKSGVLGASPDGLVDDNAIIEVKCPYTHRNSTIEEAVKDPKFCLVKRDAGYCLKQSHHYWHQVQGQLFITGKQICYFVVWTTMQTVVLAIQKDCTWEPNLLSLQEFYTIHMIPALVDGGL
;
A
#
# COMPACT_ATOMS: atom_id res chain seq x y z
N MET A 1 53.39 -22.99 -23.05
CA MET A 1 53.06 -22.24 -24.29
C MET A 1 52.06 -21.16 -23.88
N ILE A 2 52.44 -19.92 -23.58
CA ILE A 2 53.00 -18.88 -24.47
C ILE A 2 52.03 -18.47 -25.59
N ARG A 3 51.43 -17.28 -25.35
CA ARG A 3 51.18 -16.12 -26.25
C ARG A 3 50.29 -16.35 -27.50
N HIS A 4 49.35 -15.47 -27.83
CA HIS A 4 49.39 -14.00 -27.94
C HIS A 4 47.96 -13.43 -27.70
N LEU A 5 47.65 -12.43 -26.85
CA LEU A 5 48.13 -11.06 -26.66
C LEU A 5 48.18 -10.23 -27.96
N LYS A 6 47.20 -9.33 -28.16
CA LYS A 6 47.38 -7.87 -28.27
C LYS A 6 46.07 -7.16 -28.69
N PHE A 7 45.38 -6.58 -27.72
CA PHE A 7 45.11 -5.13 -27.69
C PHE A 7 45.04 -4.73 -26.21
N ILE A 8 46.21 -4.45 -25.65
CA ILE A 8 46.38 -3.58 -24.49
C ILE A 8 46.91 -2.28 -25.07
N PHE A 9 46.20 -1.17 -24.88
CA PHE A 9 46.78 0.11 -24.48
C PHE A 9 45.64 0.90 -23.81
N VAL A 10 45.58 0.83 -22.47
CA VAL A 10 45.95 1.93 -21.55
C VAL A 10 44.78 2.91 -21.36
N TRP A 11 44.05 2.73 -20.26
CA TRP A 11 43.64 3.79 -19.33
C TRP A 11 43.54 3.16 -17.92
N ILE A 12 44.69 2.69 -17.41
CA ILE A 12 44.96 2.84 -15.98
C ILE A 12 45.58 4.22 -15.87
N SER A 13 44.74 5.22 -15.58
CA SER A 13 45.18 6.53 -15.12
C SER A 13 44.00 7.25 -14.48
N LEU A 14 44.09 7.39 -13.15
CA LEU A 14 43.50 8.48 -12.37
C LEU A 14 41.95 8.54 -12.35
N MET A 15 41.30 7.58 -11.69
CA MET A 15 40.22 8.01 -10.81
C MET A 15 40.88 8.54 -9.53
N PRO A 16 40.66 9.80 -9.12
CA PRO A 16 41.10 10.24 -7.81
C PRO A 16 40.37 9.36 -6.80
N GLN A 17 41.13 8.67 -5.94
CA GLN A 17 40.54 8.09 -4.75
C GLN A 17 39.93 9.24 -3.94
N LEU A 18 38.62 9.41 -4.02
CA LEU A 18 37.87 10.24 -3.09
C LEU A 18 37.54 9.34 -1.90
N THR A 19 38.43 9.36 -0.91
CA THR A 19 38.18 8.82 0.42
C THR A 19 37.24 9.77 1.15
N ASP A 20 36.04 9.29 1.50
CA ASP A 20 35.19 9.91 2.52
C ASP A 20 35.93 9.85 3.86
N SER A 21 35.90 10.97 4.60
CA SER A 21 36.67 11.30 5.82
C SER A 21 38.13 11.78 5.60
N GLY A 22 38.47 12.84 6.33
CA GLY A 22 39.85 13.30 6.54
C GLY A 22 40.15 14.63 5.86
N ASN A 23 40.83 15.53 6.57
CA ASN A 23 41.63 16.57 5.94
C ASN A 23 42.34 15.96 4.72
N VAL A 24 42.00 16.42 3.51
CA VAL A 24 42.67 15.96 2.30
C VAL A 24 44.05 16.62 2.28
N THR A 25 44.99 16.06 3.05
CA THR A 25 46.41 16.35 2.92
C THR A 25 46.94 15.51 1.77
N TRP A 26 46.95 16.08 0.57
CA TRP A 26 47.83 15.62 -0.49
C TRP A 26 49.27 15.80 0.00
N ASN A 27 49.95 14.69 0.25
CA ASN A 27 51.40 14.68 0.31
C ASN A 27 51.86 14.39 -1.12
N GLU A 28 52.59 15.35 -1.67
CA GLU A 28 53.21 15.36 -2.99
C GLU A 28 52.36 16.01 -4.13
N PRO A 29 53.02 16.80 -5.01
CA PRO A 29 54.34 16.47 -5.54
C PRO A 29 55.44 17.16 -4.74
N THR A 30 56.42 16.40 -4.28
CA THR A 30 57.72 16.96 -3.95
C THR A 30 58.17 17.90 -5.08
N PRO A 31 58.77 19.06 -4.78
CA PRO A 31 59.54 19.77 -5.77
C PRO A 31 60.74 18.88 -6.08
N VAL A 32 60.65 18.16 -7.19
CA VAL A 32 61.81 17.55 -7.81
C VAL A 32 62.69 18.70 -8.27
N LYS A 33 63.97 18.62 -7.90
CA LYS A 33 65.01 19.61 -8.21
C LYS A 33 65.15 19.80 -9.73
N THR A 34 64.62 20.90 -10.26
CA THR A 34 64.79 21.40 -11.65
C THR A 34 64.05 22.74 -11.72
N THR A 35 64.56 23.89 -12.14
CA THR A 35 65.66 24.28 -13.05
C THR A 35 66.31 25.58 -12.52
N SER A 36 67.51 25.90 -13.00
CA SER A 36 68.29 27.11 -12.64
C SER A 36 67.74 28.40 -13.29
N ASN A 37 66.45 28.47 -13.61
CA ASN A 37 65.85 29.57 -14.35
C ASN A 37 64.53 30.06 -13.70
N PRO A 38 64.49 31.29 -13.13
CA PRO A 38 63.35 31.82 -12.39
C PRO A 38 62.08 32.12 -13.21
N ALA A 39 62.03 31.75 -14.50
CA ALA A 39 60.93 32.05 -15.43
C ALA A 39 60.03 30.85 -15.80
N GLU A 40 60.34 29.62 -15.37
CA GLU A 40 59.60 28.41 -15.79
C GLU A 40 58.46 28.07 -14.82
N VAL A 41 57.20 28.25 -15.25
CA VAL A 41 56.00 27.90 -14.46
C VAL A 41 55.54 26.48 -14.80
N LEU A 42 55.58 25.56 -13.84
CA LEU A 42 55.05 24.20 -13.99
C LEU A 42 53.51 24.21 -14.18
N PRO A 43 52.92 23.30 -14.98
CA PRO A 43 51.47 23.24 -15.17
C PRO A 43 50.75 23.00 -13.83
N PRO A 44 49.61 23.68 -13.60
CA PRO A 44 48.90 23.56 -12.34
C PRO A 44 48.29 22.16 -12.19
N GLY A 45 48.45 21.56 -11.01
CA GLY A 45 47.69 20.35 -10.66
C GLY A 45 46.22 20.70 -10.42
N ILE A 46 45.27 19.89 -10.91
CA ILE A 46 43.83 20.12 -10.70
C ILE A 46 43.38 19.40 -9.42
N VAL A 47 42.75 20.16 -8.53
CA VAL A 47 42.15 19.66 -7.29
C VAL A 47 40.65 19.86 -7.36
N HIS A 48 39.89 18.77 -7.30
CA HIS A 48 38.44 18.81 -7.21
C HIS A 48 38.01 18.98 -5.74
N VAL A 49 37.17 19.97 -5.46
CA VAL A 49 36.71 20.27 -4.10
C VAL A 49 35.21 20.48 -4.10
N TYR A 50 34.49 19.90 -3.14
CA TYR A 50 33.06 20.17 -2.98
C TYR A 50 32.81 21.58 -2.40
N GLU A 51 31.76 22.24 -2.88
CA GLU A 51 31.33 23.52 -2.31
C GLU A 51 31.01 23.38 -0.81
N GLY A 52 31.47 24.35 -0.01
CA GLY A 52 31.31 24.38 1.44
C GLY A 52 32.31 23.53 2.23
N SER A 53 33.08 22.65 1.56
CA SER A 53 34.17 21.91 2.19
C SER A 53 35.39 22.80 2.43
N SER A 54 36.26 22.35 3.34
CA SER A 54 37.60 22.90 3.45
C SER A 54 38.55 22.23 2.45
N ALA A 55 39.54 22.97 1.97
CA ALA A 55 40.60 22.43 1.14
C ALA A 55 41.94 22.89 1.68
N THR A 56 42.89 21.97 1.77
CA THR A 56 44.28 22.31 2.10
C THR A 56 45.16 22.08 0.88
N LEU A 57 45.70 23.17 0.36
CA LEU A 57 46.67 23.15 -0.72
C LEU A 57 48.06 23.12 -0.10
N ASN A 58 48.88 22.13 -0.47
CA ASN A 58 50.19 21.92 0.12
C ASN A 58 51.29 22.13 -0.92
N TRP A 59 52.32 22.87 -0.51
CA TRP A 59 53.57 23.03 -1.22
C TRP A 59 54.70 22.60 -0.29
N SER A 60 55.24 21.41 -0.49
CA SER A 60 56.44 20.97 0.22
C SER A 60 57.70 21.49 -0.49
N TYR A 61 58.81 21.66 0.23
CA TYR A 61 60.12 22.03 -0.32
C TYR A 61 61.27 21.55 0.58
N SER A 62 62.49 21.49 0.06
CA SER A 62 63.68 21.08 0.81
C SER A 62 64.78 22.15 0.74
N LEU A 63 65.47 22.37 1.86
CA LEU A 63 66.52 23.37 2.01
C LEU A 63 67.88 22.70 2.17
N SER A 64 68.90 23.18 1.45
CA SER A 64 70.30 22.86 1.77
C SER A 64 70.79 23.74 2.92
N LEU A 65 71.53 23.16 3.88
CA LEU A 65 72.02 23.86 5.08
C LEU A 65 72.72 25.18 4.74
N GLY A 66 72.28 26.28 5.37
CA GLY A 66 72.91 27.61 5.29
C GLY A 66 72.17 28.66 4.45
N LEU A 67 71.04 28.32 3.80
CA LEU A 67 70.23 29.28 3.03
C LEU A 67 69.03 29.77 3.86
N GLY A 68 68.89 31.09 3.98
CA GLY A 68 67.63 31.72 4.36
C GLY A 68 66.77 31.89 3.11
N LEU A 69 65.48 31.54 3.17
CA LEU A 69 64.54 31.75 2.07
C LEU A 69 63.40 32.68 2.50
N GLY A 70 63.25 33.81 1.84
CA GLY A 70 62.00 34.59 1.87
C GLY A 70 61.03 34.07 0.81
N GLY A 71 59.76 34.44 0.81
CA GLY A 71 58.82 34.01 -0.21
C GLY A 71 57.49 34.71 -0.12
N PHE A 72 56.55 34.34 -1.00
CA PHE A 72 55.16 34.78 -0.90
C PHE A 72 54.20 33.77 -1.50
N LEU A 73 53.03 33.65 -0.87
CA LEU A 73 51.91 32.85 -1.32
C LEU A 73 50.85 33.77 -1.93
N ARG A 74 50.45 33.51 -3.17
CA ARG A 74 49.35 34.20 -3.86
C ARG A 74 48.15 33.27 -3.97
N PHE A 75 47.03 33.67 -3.36
CA PHE A 75 45.78 32.89 -3.33
C PHE A 75 44.57 33.66 -3.88
N SER A 76 44.78 34.88 -4.38
CA SER A 76 43.84 35.63 -5.22
C SER A 76 44.61 36.73 -5.97
N ASN A 77 43.92 37.51 -6.81
CA ASN A 77 44.52 38.65 -7.51
C ASN A 77 45.06 39.75 -6.58
N VAL A 78 44.60 39.80 -5.32
CA VAL A 78 44.93 40.86 -4.35
C VAL A 78 45.50 40.30 -3.03
N GLY A 79 45.26 39.02 -2.74
CA GLY A 79 45.73 38.33 -1.53
C GLY A 79 47.10 37.70 -1.73
N ILE A 80 48.11 38.35 -1.15
CA ILE A 80 49.49 37.87 -1.05
C ILE A 80 49.86 37.77 0.42
N VAL A 81 50.52 36.69 0.82
CA VAL A 81 51.07 36.48 2.17
C VAL A 81 52.56 36.22 2.05
N ASP A 82 53.36 37.05 2.70
CA ASP A 82 54.82 36.88 2.72
C ASP A 82 55.21 35.69 3.59
N ILE A 83 56.31 35.04 3.25
CA ILE A 83 56.95 33.96 4.00
C ILE A 83 58.35 34.47 4.38
N TYR A 84 58.65 34.50 5.67
CA TYR A 84 59.91 35.03 6.20
C TYR A 84 61.03 33.98 6.16
N SER A 85 62.26 34.45 6.32
CA SER A 85 63.49 33.64 6.26
C SER A 85 63.59 32.54 7.32
N ASP A 86 62.86 32.68 8.42
CA ASP A 86 62.73 31.66 9.47
C ASP A 86 61.64 30.61 9.14
N GLY A 87 61.00 30.73 7.98
CA GLY A 87 59.91 29.88 7.53
C GLY A 87 58.55 30.27 8.11
N SER A 88 58.42 31.36 8.86
CA SER A 88 57.14 31.82 9.38
C SER A 88 56.33 32.57 8.31
N ALA A 89 55.00 32.50 8.37
CA ALA A 89 54.13 33.23 7.45
C ALA A 89 53.76 34.60 8.04
N GLY A 90 53.77 35.64 7.21
CA GLY A 90 53.29 36.97 7.52
C GLY A 90 51.77 37.02 7.71
N PRO A 91 51.25 38.14 8.24
CA PRO A 91 49.82 38.27 8.49
C PRO A 91 49.04 38.27 7.17
N VAL A 92 48.01 37.42 7.09
CA VAL A 92 47.01 37.51 6.02
C VAL A 92 46.25 38.83 6.21
N ILE A 93 45.92 39.56 5.14
CA ILE A 93 45.10 40.79 5.27
C ILE A 93 43.76 40.44 5.96
N ASP A 94 43.31 41.25 6.92
CA ASP A 94 42.16 40.97 7.81
C ASP A 94 40.88 40.51 7.08
N SER A 95 40.63 41.01 5.87
CA SER A 95 39.48 40.60 5.03
C SER A 95 39.54 39.14 4.58
N PHE A 96 40.72 38.53 4.56
CA PHE A 96 40.97 37.16 4.11
C PHE A 96 41.30 36.18 5.25
N GLN A 97 41.74 36.66 6.42
CA GLN A 97 42.07 35.84 7.61
C GLN A 97 40.93 34.92 8.08
N LYS A 98 39.68 35.31 7.85
CA LYS A 98 38.52 34.52 8.28
C LYS A 98 38.33 33.23 7.47
N ARG A 99 38.87 33.16 6.25
CA ARG A 99 38.62 32.06 5.30
C ARG A 99 39.87 31.35 4.80
N PHE A 100 40.99 32.06 4.74
CA PHE A 100 42.28 31.53 4.30
C PHE A 100 43.27 31.54 5.46
N ILE A 101 43.80 30.37 5.78
CA ILE A 101 44.79 30.19 6.82
C ILE A 101 46.05 29.65 6.16
N VAL A 102 47.13 30.40 6.29
CA VAL A 102 48.45 29.97 5.83
C VAL A 102 49.20 29.45 7.04
N THR A 103 49.62 28.19 6.96
CA THR A 103 50.58 27.62 7.90
C THR A 103 51.87 27.34 7.17
N SER A 104 52.97 27.70 7.82
CA SER A 104 54.30 27.49 7.27
C SER A 104 55.16 26.86 8.36
N ILE A 105 55.65 25.68 8.05
CA ILE A 105 56.65 24.95 8.84
C ILE A 105 57.86 24.73 7.93
N LEU A 106 59.04 24.55 8.52
CA LEU A 106 60.26 24.38 7.73
C LEU A 106 60.09 23.24 6.71
N GLY A 107 60.12 23.59 5.42
CA GLY A 107 59.96 22.64 4.31
C GLY A 107 58.53 22.35 3.86
N ARG A 108 57.49 23.01 4.40
CA ARG A 108 56.10 22.87 3.93
C ARG A 108 55.28 24.14 4.18
N ILE A 109 54.66 24.64 3.11
CA ILE A 109 53.65 25.69 3.14
C ILE A 109 52.29 25.07 2.84
N SER A 110 51.30 25.40 3.65
CA SER A 110 49.94 24.89 3.54
C SER A 110 48.96 26.06 3.54
N LEU A 111 48.10 26.13 2.53
CA LEU A 111 46.96 27.03 2.49
C LEU A 111 45.69 26.25 2.77
N SER A 112 45.08 26.52 3.92
CA SER A 112 43.77 25.98 4.27
C SER A 112 42.68 26.99 3.94
N ILE A 113 41.75 26.58 3.09
CA ILE A 113 40.52 27.29 2.77
C ILE A 113 39.43 26.66 3.64
N SER A 114 38.81 27.42 4.55
CA SER A 114 37.87 26.86 5.52
C SER A 114 36.45 26.63 4.96
N ALA A 115 36.06 27.36 3.92
CA ALA A 115 34.80 27.22 3.21
C ALA A 115 35.00 27.59 1.73
N VAL A 116 35.13 26.57 0.89
CA VAL A 116 35.29 26.73 -0.57
C VAL A 116 33.95 27.12 -1.20
N THR A 117 33.98 28.08 -2.12
CA THR A 117 32.81 28.64 -2.80
C THR A 117 32.99 28.58 -4.31
N LEU A 118 31.90 28.70 -5.09
CA LEU A 118 32.00 28.79 -6.56
C LEU A 118 32.90 29.94 -7.07
N ALA A 119 33.11 30.98 -6.26
CA ALA A 119 34.02 32.08 -6.59
C ALA A 119 35.50 31.65 -6.54
N ASP A 120 35.84 30.63 -5.75
CA ASP A 120 37.21 30.12 -5.66
C ASP A 120 37.64 29.34 -6.91
N ASP A 121 36.68 28.85 -7.69
CA ASP A 121 36.90 28.23 -9.00
C ASP A 121 36.93 29.25 -10.15
N LYS A 122 36.12 30.33 -10.09
CA LYS A 122 36.03 31.34 -11.16
C LYS A 122 36.97 32.53 -11.03
N ALA A 123 37.16 33.06 -9.81
CA ALA A 123 37.91 34.31 -9.56
C ALA A 123 39.29 34.07 -8.93
N ASN A 124 39.47 32.95 -8.22
CA ASN A 124 40.71 32.57 -7.54
C ASN A 124 41.21 31.17 -7.96
N GLY A 125 40.72 30.68 -9.11
CA GLY A 125 40.85 29.28 -9.54
C GLY A 125 42.27 28.76 -9.65
N GLU A 126 43.29 29.62 -9.59
CA GLU A 126 44.70 29.27 -9.55
C GLU A 126 45.38 29.85 -8.30
N PHE A 127 45.85 28.95 -7.43
CA PHE A 127 46.60 29.27 -6.21
C PHE A 127 48.08 28.99 -6.44
N SER A 128 48.98 29.91 -6.10
CA SER A 128 50.41 29.74 -6.36
C SER A 128 51.31 30.13 -5.18
N CYS A 129 52.31 29.29 -4.92
CA CYS A 129 53.35 29.53 -3.93
C CYS A 129 54.66 29.89 -4.63
N SER A 130 55.33 30.94 -4.17
CA SER A 130 56.62 31.40 -4.69
C SER A 130 57.66 31.51 -3.56
N LEU A 131 58.83 30.92 -3.71
CA LEU A 131 59.96 31.01 -2.76
C LEU A 131 61.12 31.78 -3.41
N ILE A 132 61.88 32.54 -2.62
CA ILE A 132 63.00 33.38 -3.06
C ILE A 132 64.22 33.12 -2.18
N ASP A 133 65.39 32.86 -2.76
CA ASP A 133 66.64 32.67 -1.99
C ASP A 133 67.45 33.94 -1.77
N ASN A 134 68.54 33.78 -1.03
CA ASN A 134 69.51 34.84 -0.78
C ASN A 134 70.17 35.39 -2.07
N ASN A 135 70.14 34.64 -3.19
CA ASN A 135 70.63 35.07 -4.49
C ASN A 135 69.54 35.76 -5.35
N ARG A 136 68.31 35.87 -4.84
CA ARG A 136 67.11 36.39 -5.51
C ARG A 136 66.52 35.46 -6.59
N ASP A 137 66.89 34.20 -6.61
CA ASP A 137 66.25 33.20 -7.47
C ASP A 137 64.84 32.91 -6.95
N THR A 138 63.85 32.79 -7.85
CA THR A 138 62.44 32.58 -7.49
C THR A 138 61.91 31.23 -8.00
N TRP A 139 61.25 30.45 -7.15
CA TRP A 139 60.61 29.18 -7.49
C TRP A 139 59.11 29.25 -7.30
N LYS A 140 58.32 29.01 -8.36
CA LYS A 140 56.85 29.11 -8.33
C LYS A 140 56.16 27.79 -8.66
N ARG A 141 55.05 27.50 -7.97
CA ARG A 141 54.16 26.39 -8.33
C ARG A 141 52.67 26.73 -8.14
N ALA A 142 51.86 26.40 -9.14
CA ALA A 142 50.42 26.66 -9.17
C ALA A 142 49.56 25.39 -8.96
N ILE A 143 48.35 25.57 -8.44
CA ILE A 143 47.32 24.55 -8.24
C ILE A 143 45.97 25.13 -8.69
N GLN A 144 45.25 24.40 -9.55
CA GLN A 144 43.90 24.78 -9.98
C GLN A 144 42.85 24.11 -9.09
N VAL A 145 41.88 24.88 -8.61
CA VAL A 145 40.77 24.36 -7.82
C VAL A 145 39.50 24.32 -8.67
N GLN A 146 38.92 23.13 -8.86
CA GLN A 146 37.63 22.95 -9.50
C GLN A 146 36.56 22.65 -8.46
N VAL A 147 35.56 23.52 -8.38
CA VAL A 147 34.48 23.37 -7.39
C VAL A 147 33.36 22.50 -7.93
N LEU A 148 33.10 21.39 -7.26
CA LEU A 148 32.06 20.41 -7.57
C LEU A 148 30.83 20.66 -6.71
N VAL A 149 29.66 20.48 -7.32
CA VAL A 149 28.37 20.51 -6.61
C VAL A 149 27.68 19.18 -6.90
N PRO A 150 27.40 18.35 -5.88
CA PRO A 150 26.70 17.09 -6.06
C PRO A 150 25.36 17.28 -6.76
N THR A 151 24.92 16.25 -7.46
CA THR A 151 23.59 16.28 -8.09
C THR A 151 22.51 16.33 -7.02
N ASN A 152 21.49 17.16 -7.21
CA ASN A 152 20.27 17.19 -6.39
C ASN A 152 19.04 17.39 -7.28
N ILE A 153 18.02 16.55 -7.13
CA ILE A 153 16.75 16.73 -7.84
C ILE A 153 15.96 17.82 -7.10
N SER A 154 15.88 19.00 -7.72
CA SER A 154 15.25 20.19 -7.13
C SER A 154 13.76 20.30 -7.43
N GLY A 155 13.23 19.51 -8.37
CA GLY A 155 11.82 19.54 -8.72
C GLY A 155 11.39 18.34 -9.54
N PHE A 156 10.20 17.84 -9.23
CA PHE A 156 9.58 16.70 -9.91
C PHE A 156 8.08 16.99 -10.07
N ASN A 157 7.62 17.16 -11.30
CA ASN A 157 6.26 17.61 -11.62
C ASN A 157 5.64 16.75 -12.73
N GLY A 158 4.32 16.52 -12.67
CA GLY A 158 3.60 15.84 -13.75
C GLY A 158 2.28 15.22 -13.29
N SER A 159 1.48 14.76 -14.26
CA SER A 159 0.17 14.16 -13.97
C SER A 159 0.33 12.74 -13.41
N THR A 160 -0.07 12.55 -12.16
CA THR A 160 -0.07 11.22 -11.50
C THR A 160 -1.28 10.37 -11.88
N THR A 161 -2.33 10.99 -12.43
CA THR A 161 -3.50 10.29 -12.97
C THR A 161 -3.80 10.81 -14.37
N VAL A 162 -3.86 9.90 -15.35
CA VAL A 162 -4.06 10.24 -16.76
C VAL A 162 -5.14 9.35 -17.36
N LEU A 163 -5.96 9.90 -18.27
CA LEU A 163 -6.95 9.12 -19.03
C LEU A 163 -6.26 8.37 -20.18
N GLU A 164 -6.61 7.12 -20.40
CA GLU A 164 -6.11 6.31 -21.52
C GLU A 164 -6.28 7.05 -22.86
N GLY A 165 -5.24 7.02 -23.69
CA GLY A 165 -5.19 7.73 -24.97
C GLY A 165 -4.73 9.19 -24.88
N ASN A 166 -4.66 9.79 -23.68
CA ASN A 166 -4.04 11.11 -23.50
C ASN A 166 -2.51 11.00 -23.45
N ASN A 167 -1.83 12.15 -23.49
CA ASN A 167 -0.38 12.21 -23.36
C ASN A 167 0.02 12.38 -21.89
N LEU A 168 0.96 11.57 -21.41
CA LEU A 168 1.62 11.76 -20.12
C LEU A 168 2.89 12.59 -20.32
N GLN A 169 3.07 13.60 -19.47
CA GLN A 169 4.32 14.35 -19.38
C GLN A 169 4.79 14.40 -17.92
N LEU A 170 5.99 13.88 -17.67
CA LEU A 170 6.67 13.97 -16.39
C LEU A 170 7.93 14.81 -16.56
N THR A 171 8.19 15.72 -15.63
CA THR A 171 9.34 16.63 -15.65
C THR A 171 10.16 16.44 -14.39
N CYS A 172 11.47 16.30 -14.59
CA CYS A 172 12.46 16.16 -13.54
C CYS A 172 13.54 17.22 -13.77
N VAL A 173 13.80 18.00 -12.72
CA VAL A 173 14.78 19.07 -12.73
C VAL A 173 15.83 18.75 -11.69
N ALA A 174 17.09 18.67 -12.12
CA ALA A 174 18.22 18.43 -11.26
C ALA A 174 19.25 19.55 -11.41
N VAL A 175 19.87 19.91 -10.29
CA VAL A 175 20.98 20.85 -10.20
C VAL A 175 22.26 20.11 -9.85
N GLY A 176 23.40 20.62 -10.28
CA GLY A 176 24.70 20.02 -10.00
C GLY A 176 25.79 20.70 -10.83
N ARG A 177 27.05 20.51 -10.43
CA ARG A 177 28.21 20.99 -11.17
C ARG A 177 29.26 19.88 -11.28
N PRO A 178 29.54 19.37 -12.49
CA PRO A 178 28.96 19.72 -13.80
C PRO A 178 27.44 19.49 -13.91
N GLU A 179 26.78 20.02 -14.96
CA GLU A 179 25.32 19.86 -15.12
C GLU A 179 24.94 18.36 -15.18
N PRO A 180 23.95 17.90 -14.40
CA PRO A 180 23.60 16.48 -14.32
C PRO A 180 22.85 15.98 -15.56
N ASN A 181 23.20 14.78 -15.99
CA ASN A 181 22.45 14.03 -16.99
C ASN A 181 21.26 13.33 -16.33
N ILE A 182 20.08 13.43 -16.97
CA ILE A 182 18.84 12.82 -16.46
C ILE A 182 18.43 11.62 -17.32
N THR A 183 18.05 10.52 -16.68
CA THR A 183 17.52 9.31 -17.32
C THR A 183 16.20 8.90 -16.67
N TRP A 184 15.26 8.42 -17.50
CA TRP A 184 13.96 7.93 -17.06
C TRP A 184 13.87 6.42 -17.27
N THR A 185 13.36 5.72 -16.26
CA THR A 185 13.08 4.29 -16.31
C THR A 185 11.70 3.99 -15.74
N LYS A 186 11.13 2.81 -16.06
CA LYS A 186 9.92 2.28 -15.42
C LYS A 186 10.29 1.03 -14.65
N GLU A 187 9.80 0.90 -13.43
CA GLU A 187 9.99 -0.31 -12.64
C GLU A 187 9.18 -1.46 -13.25
N GLU A 188 9.84 -2.52 -13.68
CA GLU A 188 9.15 -3.74 -14.12
C GLU A 188 8.76 -4.62 -12.93
N THR A 189 7.53 -5.10 -12.94
CA THR A 189 7.07 -6.13 -12.01
C THR A 189 7.73 -7.45 -12.34
N GLY A 190 8.79 -7.82 -11.62
CA GLY A 190 9.29 -9.20 -11.57
C GLY A 190 10.76 -9.45 -11.93
N ASN A 191 11.50 -8.46 -12.44
CA ASN A 191 12.92 -8.62 -12.78
C ASN A 191 13.79 -7.55 -12.10
N GLN A 192 14.63 -7.96 -11.14
CA GLN A 192 15.76 -7.15 -10.67
C GLN A 192 16.91 -7.35 -11.65
N GLY A 193 17.07 -6.46 -12.65
CA GLY A 193 18.30 -6.49 -13.44
C GLY A 193 18.32 -5.67 -14.73
N ASN A 194 17.19 -5.48 -15.41
CA ASN A 194 17.13 -4.64 -16.60
C ASN A 194 15.99 -3.63 -16.44
N THR A 195 16.36 -2.35 -16.29
CA THR A 195 15.42 -1.25 -16.44
C THR A 195 15.80 -0.52 -17.71
N ASP A 196 15.06 -0.79 -18.78
CA ASP A 196 15.30 -0.12 -20.05
C ASP A 196 15.10 1.40 -19.88
N VAL A 197 16.04 2.17 -20.40
CA VAL A 197 15.97 3.62 -20.37
C VAL A 197 14.86 4.06 -21.33
N LEU A 198 13.77 4.58 -20.77
CA LEU A 198 12.62 5.07 -21.52
C LEU A 198 12.90 6.38 -22.23
N SER A 199 13.64 7.28 -21.58
CA SER A 199 14.01 8.58 -22.13
C SER A 199 15.24 9.15 -21.43
N LYS A 200 15.93 10.08 -22.10
CA LYS A 200 17.01 10.89 -21.52
C LYS A 200 16.61 12.37 -21.61
N GLY A 201 16.93 13.12 -20.56
CA GLY A 201 16.63 14.54 -20.44
C GLY A 201 15.54 14.86 -19.42
N LYS A 202 15.30 16.16 -19.24
CA LYS A 202 14.45 16.72 -18.17
C LYS A 202 12.98 16.27 -18.26
N VAL A 203 12.50 15.87 -19.44
CA VAL A 203 11.08 15.56 -19.66
C VAL A 203 10.89 14.16 -20.26
N LEU A 204 10.06 13.34 -19.62
CA LEU A 204 9.52 12.11 -20.19
C LEU A 204 8.14 12.40 -20.80
N THR A 205 7.96 12.03 -22.06
CA THR A 205 6.67 12.12 -22.75
C THR A 205 6.25 10.76 -23.26
N ILE A 206 5.06 10.30 -22.86
CA ILE A 206 4.42 9.09 -23.40
C ILE A 206 3.16 9.53 -24.12
N THR A 207 3.13 9.39 -25.44
CA THR A 207 1.98 9.74 -26.26
C THR A 207 0.97 8.62 -26.27
N LYS A 208 -0.33 8.95 -26.18
CA LYS A 208 -1.44 7.96 -26.18
C LYS A 208 -1.22 6.84 -25.16
N ILE A 209 -1.11 7.23 -23.89
CA ILE A 209 -0.80 6.31 -22.80
C ILE A 209 -1.83 5.17 -22.71
N SER A 210 -1.34 3.94 -22.56
CA SER A 210 -2.15 2.72 -22.43
C SER A 210 -2.41 2.40 -20.96
N ARG A 211 -3.52 1.70 -20.65
CA ARG A 211 -3.76 1.20 -19.29
C ARG A 211 -2.62 0.35 -18.70
N ASN A 212 -1.85 -0.33 -19.57
CA ASN A 212 -0.67 -1.13 -19.19
C ASN A 212 0.56 -0.29 -18.82
N ASP A 213 0.53 1.02 -19.12
CA ASP A 213 1.60 1.94 -18.74
C ASP A 213 1.50 2.37 -17.28
N SER A 214 0.39 2.05 -16.60
CA SER A 214 0.26 2.27 -15.15
C SER A 214 1.43 1.61 -14.42
N GLY A 215 2.09 2.34 -13.52
CA GLY A 215 3.26 1.84 -12.81
C GLY A 215 4.13 2.95 -12.24
N THR A 216 5.26 2.55 -11.66
CA THR A 216 6.24 3.47 -11.07
C THR A 216 7.27 3.88 -12.12
N PHE A 217 7.39 5.19 -12.34
CA PHE A 217 8.42 5.80 -13.18
C PHE A 217 9.50 6.40 -12.28
N ASN A 218 10.76 6.23 -12.66
CA ASN A 218 11.92 6.72 -11.93
C ASN A 218 12.70 7.73 -12.78
N CYS A 219 13.01 8.89 -12.23
CA CYS A 219 13.98 9.83 -12.77
C CYS A 219 15.31 9.66 -12.02
N THR A 220 16.41 9.41 -12.72
CA THR A 220 17.76 9.39 -12.17
C THR A 220 18.57 10.55 -12.73
N ALA A 221 19.24 11.31 -11.88
CA ALA A 221 20.11 12.42 -12.25
C ALA A 221 21.56 12.16 -11.78
N TYR A 222 22.53 12.34 -12.66
CA TYR A 222 23.95 12.11 -12.34
C TYR A 222 24.89 13.02 -13.13
N ASN A 223 25.84 13.65 -12.44
CA ASN A 223 26.84 14.53 -13.05
C ASN A 223 28.28 13.96 -13.06
N GLY A 224 28.46 12.67 -12.81
CA GLY A 224 29.79 12.04 -12.82
C GLY A 224 30.55 12.11 -11.50
N PHE A 225 30.04 12.86 -10.51
CA PHE A 225 30.66 13.05 -9.20
C PHE A 225 29.63 12.88 -8.08
N GLY A 226 30.02 12.23 -6.99
CA GLY A 226 29.10 11.88 -5.90
C GLY A 226 28.13 10.74 -6.27
N LYS A 227 27.00 10.66 -5.57
CA LYS A 227 25.97 9.65 -5.82
C LYS A 227 24.96 10.18 -6.84
N ALA A 228 24.46 9.29 -7.70
CA ALA A 228 23.31 9.60 -8.54
C ALA A 228 22.07 9.76 -7.65
N GLU A 229 21.27 10.79 -7.93
CA GLU A 229 20.01 11.04 -7.23
C GLU A 229 18.85 10.44 -8.02
N SER A 230 17.84 9.91 -7.32
CA SER A 230 16.70 9.27 -7.97
C SER A 230 15.38 9.58 -7.29
N GLN A 231 14.34 9.85 -8.07
CA GLN A 231 12.98 10.10 -7.57
C GLN A 231 11.94 9.32 -8.36
N THR A 232 10.99 8.70 -7.65
CA THR A 232 9.94 7.86 -8.23
C THR A 232 8.55 8.48 -8.16
N VAL A 233 7.69 8.15 -9.13
CA VAL A 233 6.28 8.52 -9.14
C VAL A 233 5.42 7.38 -9.65
N TYR A 234 4.29 7.13 -9.00
CA TYR A 234 3.29 6.19 -9.50
C TYR A 234 2.30 6.90 -10.43
N VAL A 235 2.24 6.46 -11.68
CA VAL A 235 1.25 6.94 -12.66
C VAL A 235 0.09 5.97 -12.73
N LYS A 236 -1.12 6.47 -12.44
CA LYS A 236 -2.38 5.75 -12.53
C LYS A 236 -3.08 6.09 -13.84
N VAL A 237 -3.18 5.13 -14.75
CA VAL A 237 -4.00 5.28 -15.95
C VAL A 237 -5.46 4.93 -15.63
N THR A 238 -6.38 5.80 -16.04
CA THR A 238 -7.84 5.67 -15.90
C THR A 238 -8.47 5.47 -17.27
N TYR A 239 -9.64 4.84 -17.34
CA TYR A 239 -10.30 4.51 -18.61
C TYR A 239 -11.81 4.34 -18.44
N PRO A 240 -12.62 4.60 -19.49
CA PRO A 240 -14.09 4.56 -19.43
C PRO A 240 -14.62 3.16 -19.13
N ALA A 241 -15.85 3.10 -18.62
CA ALA A 241 -16.57 1.84 -18.44
C ALA A 241 -16.89 1.23 -19.81
N LYS A 242 -16.60 -0.05 -19.99
CA LYS A 242 -16.85 -0.79 -21.23
C LYS A 242 -17.23 -2.24 -20.95
N ILE A 243 -18.32 -2.72 -21.54
CA ILE A 243 -18.79 -4.09 -21.38
C ILE A 243 -17.88 -5.02 -22.18
N LEU A 244 -17.40 -6.09 -21.54
CA LEU A 244 -16.55 -7.09 -22.16
C LEU A 244 -17.40 -8.00 -23.07
N PRO A 245 -17.24 -7.98 -24.40
CA PRO A 245 -18.08 -8.76 -25.30
C PRO A 245 -17.97 -10.27 -25.07
N SER A 246 -16.78 -10.75 -24.69
CA SER A 246 -16.53 -12.16 -24.38
C SER A 246 -17.24 -12.66 -23.12
N LYS A 247 -17.67 -11.75 -22.24
CA LYS A 247 -18.36 -12.05 -20.98
C LYS A 247 -19.82 -11.56 -21.00
N PHE A 248 -20.36 -11.28 -22.19
CA PHE A 248 -21.73 -10.86 -22.38
C PHE A 248 -22.43 -11.78 -23.38
N LYS A 249 -23.55 -12.38 -23.00
CA LYS A 249 -24.35 -13.23 -23.88
C LYS A 249 -25.52 -12.42 -24.44
N ALA A 250 -25.60 -12.29 -25.76
CA ALA A 250 -26.63 -11.47 -26.42
C ALA A 250 -28.00 -12.15 -26.50
N GLU A 251 -28.05 -13.49 -26.45
CA GLU A 251 -29.29 -14.25 -26.54
C GLU A 251 -29.37 -15.35 -25.47
N TYR A 252 -30.51 -15.44 -24.82
CA TYR A 252 -30.86 -16.50 -23.88
C TYR A 252 -32.15 -17.16 -24.37
N ILE A 253 -32.17 -18.50 -24.37
CA ILE A 253 -33.38 -19.28 -24.62
C ILE A 253 -33.67 -20.03 -23.31
N VAL A 254 -34.87 -19.83 -22.78
CA VAL A 254 -35.26 -20.26 -21.42
C VAL A 254 -36.59 -20.99 -21.50
N GLY A 255 -36.74 -22.09 -20.76
CA GLY A 255 -38.00 -22.80 -20.67
C GLY A 255 -39.08 -21.95 -19.99
N LEU A 256 -40.34 -22.24 -20.33
CA LEU A 256 -41.48 -21.55 -19.71
C LEU A 256 -41.48 -21.77 -18.19
N ASN A 257 -41.59 -20.70 -17.41
CA ASN A 257 -41.49 -20.70 -15.94
C ASN A 257 -40.11 -21.10 -15.38
N GLU A 258 -39.07 -21.20 -16.21
CA GLU A 258 -37.71 -21.39 -15.71
C GLU A 258 -37.10 -20.05 -15.29
N SER A 259 -35.99 -20.13 -14.55
CA SER A 259 -35.24 -18.96 -14.11
C SER A 259 -33.91 -18.88 -14.86
N VAL A 260 -33.42 -17.67 -15.11
CA VAL A 260 -32.14 -17.42 -15.78
C VAL A 260 -31.42 -16.23 -15.15
N THR A 261 -30.10 -16.30 -15.09
CA THR A 261 -29.26 -15.17 -14.69
C THR A 261 -28.60 -14.56 -15.92
N LEU A 262 -28.86 -13.28 -16.16
CA LEU A 262 -28.16 -12.50 -17.19
C LEU A 262 -26.86 -11.96 -16.61
N ASN A 263 -25.76 -12.05 -17.37
CA ASN A 263 -24.45 -11.60 -16.93
C ASN A 263 -23.98 -10.41 -17.78
N CYS A 264 -23.53 -9.37 -17.11
CA CYS A 264 -22.94 -8.18 -17.70
C CYS A 264 -21.66 -7.84 -16.94
N THR A 265 -20.51 -8.15 -17.54
CA THR A 265 -19.22 -7.78 -16.96
C THR A 265 -18.63 -6.61 -17.72
N ALA A 266 -18.26 -5.56 -17.02
CA ALA A 266 -17.58 -4.40 -17.58
C ALA A 266 -16.21 -4.17 -16.94
N GLU A 267 -15.29 -3.69 -17.75
CA GLU A 267 -14.04 -3.10 -17.32
C GLU A 267 -14.19 -1.58 -17.19
N GLY A 268 -13.37 -0.96 -16.35
CA GLY A 268 -13.33 0.49 -16.21
C GLY A 268 -12.52 0.90 -14.99
N LYS A 269 -11.87 2.05 -15.07
CA LYS A 269 -11.13 2.62 -13.94
C LYS A 269 -11.42 4.13 -13.87
N PRO A 270 -12.22 4.61 -12.89
CA PRO A 270 -12.78 3.90 -11.73
C PRO A 270 -13.77 2.77 -12.06
N ARG A 271 -14.00 1.87 -11.09
CA ARG A 271 -14.84 0.67 -11.24
C ARG A 271 -16.24 1.05 -11.76
N PRO A 272 -16.79 0.36 -12.77
CA PRO A 272 -18.10 0.67 -13.30
C PRO A 272 -19.25 0.40 -12.31
N THR A 273 -20.28 1.25 -12.35
CA THR A 273 -21.62 1.00 -11.80
C THR A 273 -22.49 0.31 -12.84
N TYR A 274 -23.51 -0.45 -12.40
CA TYR A 274 -24.40 -1.22 -13.28
C TYR A 274 -25.85 -0.77 -13.10
N ALA A 275 -26.63 -0.85 -14.16
CA ALA A 275 -28.08 -0.66 -14.16
C ALA A 275 -28.73 -1.53 -15.24
N TRP A 276 -29.77 -2.29 -14.91
CA TRP A 276 -30.53 -3.08 -15.87
C TRP A 276 -31.91 -2.48 -16.17
N THR A 277 -32.30 -2.47 -17.45
CA THR A 277 -33.59 -1.95 -17.93
C THR A 277 -34.27 -2.95 -18.87
N PRO A 278 -35.58 -3.25 -18.73
CA PRO A 278 -36.47 -2.80 -17.66
C PRO A 278 -36.13 -3.46 -16.31
N CYS A 279 -36.36 -2.75 -15.21
CA CYS A 279 -36.21 -3.27 -13.85
C CYS A 279 -37.59 -3.46 -13.21
N GLY A 280 -37.92 -4.70 -12.81
CA GLY A 280 -39.20 -5.02 -12.17
C GLY A 280 -39.28 -4.57 -10.70
N SER A 281 -40.50 -4.41 -10.19
CA SER A 281 -40.73 -4.15 -8.75
C SER A 281 -40.23 -5.31 -7.90
N GLY A 282 -39.26 -5.06 -7.01
CA GLY A 282 -38.65 -6.08 -6.14
C GLY A 282 -37.41 -6.77 -6.71
N GLN A 283 -36.93 -6.34 -7.88
CA GLN A 283 -35.73 -6.87 -8.53
C GLN A 283 -34.49 -6.03 -8.20
N VAL A 284 -33.34 -6.68 -8.00
CA VAL A 284 -32.04 -6.01 -7.81
C VAL A 284 -31.40 -5.83 -9.18
N CYS A 285 -31.31 -4.58 -9.65
CA CYS A 285 -30.91 -4.23 -11.02
C CYS A 285 -29.62 -3.41 -11.09
N ASP A 286 -28.95 -3.17 -9.95
CA ASP A 286 -27.74 -2.35 -9.83
C ASP A 286 -26.44 -3.17 -9.79
N LYS A 287 -26.53 -4.46 -10.13
CA LYS A 287 -25.43 -5.43 -10.12
C LYS A 287 -25.01 -5.85 -11.53
N SER A 288 -23.82 -6.46 -11.62
CA SER A 288 -23.31 -7.08 -12.85
C SER A 288 -24.14 -8.28 -13.32
N THR A 289 -25.07 -8.77 -12.50
CA THR A 289 -25.95 -9.90 -12.83
C THR A 289 -27.40 -9.50 -12.59
N LEU A 290 -28.30 -10.04 -13.43
CA LEU A 290 -29.74 -9.87 -13.29
C LEU A 290 -30.41 -11.24 -13.24
N ASP A 291 -30.98 -11.58 -12.10
CA ASP A 291 -31.74 -12.82 -11.94
C ASP A 291 -33.19 -12.60 -12.39
N LEU A 292 -33.61 -13.40 -13.37
CA LEU A 292 -34.98 -13.45 -13.87
C LEU A 292 -35.61 -14.75 -13.36
N LEU A 293 -36.67 -14.61 -12.57
CA LEU A 293 -37.44 -15.74 -12.05
C LEU A 293 -38.71 -15.91 -12.87
N ASN A 294 -39.10 -17.16 -13.12
CA ASN A 294 -40.36 -17.52 -13.80
C ASN A 294 -40.55 -16.78 -15.13
N VAL A 295 -39.61 -16.96 -16.06
CA VAL A 295 -39.65 -16.26 -17.36
C VAL A 295 -40.87 -16.74 -18.17
N CYS A 296 -41.70 -15.79 -18.59
CA CYS A 296 -43.02 -16.06 -19.20
C CYS A 296 -43.21 -15.45 -20.58
N ASN A 297 -42.37 -14.50 -20.98
CA ASN A 297 -42.50 -13.78 -22.24
C ASN A 297 -41.11 -13.49 -22.81
N ASP A 298 -41.06 -13.28 -24.13
CA ASP A 298 -39.88 -12.74 -24.80
C ASP A 298 -39.66 -11.30 -24.32
N VAL A 299 -38.52 -11.01 -23.71
CA VAL A 299 -38.19 -9.68 -23.16
C VAL A 299 -36.72 -9.36 -23.40
N ASN A 300 -36.45 -8.10 -23.74
CA ASN A 300 -35.11 -7.60 -23.94
C ASN A 300 -34.67 -6.80 -22.71
N TYR A 301 -33.54 -7.17 -22.13
CA TYR A 301 -32.94 -6.49 -20.99
C TYR A 301 -31.64 -5.83 -21.41
N THR A 302 -31.52 -4.53 -21.16
CA THR A 302 -30.32 -3.75 -21.44
C THR A 302 -29.55 -3.54 -20.15
N CYS A 303 -28.28 -3.96 -20.14
CA CYS A 303 -27.32 -3.59 -19.12
C CYS A 303 -26.66 -2.29 -19.52
N GLU A 304 -26.71 -1.30 -18.65
CA GLU A 304 -26.00 -0.03 -18.75
C GLU A 304 -24.90 -0.02 -17.70
N VAL A 305 -23.69 0.31 -18.12
CA VAL A 305 -22.54 0.47 -17.24
C VAL A 305 -21.97 1.87 -17.37
N ALA A 306 -21.53 2.45 -16.26
CA ALA A 306 -21.01 3.80 -16.26
C ALA A 306 -19.86 3.97 -15.27
N ASN A 307 -18.93 4.86 -15.60
CA ASN A 307 -18.05 5.50 -14.65
C ASN A 307 -17.91 6.98 -15.00
N ARG A 308 -17.13 7.73 -14.23
CA ARG A 308 -16.92 9.18 -14.45
C ARG A 308 -16.30 9.55 -15.81
N HIS A 309 -15.81 8.57 -16.57
CA HIS A 309 -15.12 8.79 -17.85
C HIS A 309 -15.95 8.34 -19.06
N GLY A 310 -17.01 7.55 -18.87
CA GLY A 310 -17.85 7.11 -19.95
C GLY A 310 -18.86 6.05 -19.52
N ASN A 311 -19.74 5.72 -20.46
CA ASN A 311 -20.76 4.70 -20.32
C ASN A 311 -20.73 3.73 -21.51
N ASP A 312 -21.31 2.56 -21.31
CA ASP A 312 -21.53 1.55 -22.36
C ASP A 312 -22.81 0.79 -22.04
N SER A 313 -23.45 0.21 -23.06
CA SER A 313 -24.66 -0.57 -22.86
C SER A 313 -24.78 -1.71 -23.86
N LYS A 314 -25.38 -2.81 -23.40
CA LYS A 314 -25.68 -3.97 -24.25
C LYS A 314 -26.99 -4.63 -23.86
N THR A 315 -27.72 -5.07 -24.88
CA THR A 315 -29.01 -5.73 -24.72
C THR A 315 -28.87 -7.24 -24.83
N ALA A 316 -29.39 -7.95 -23.83
CA ALA A 316 -29.60 -9.38 -23.80
C ALA A 316 -31.07 -9.68 -24.15
N ASN A 317 -31.28 -10.45 -25.20
CA ASN A 317 -32.61 -10.87 -25.63
C ASN A 317 -32.93 -12.21 -24.99
N VAL A 318 -34.02 -12.26 -24.23
CA VAL A 318 -34.50 -13.48 -23.57
C VAL A 318 -35.71 -13.98 -24.35
N TYR A 319 -35.63 -15.22 -24.83
CA TYR A 319 -36.69 -15.87 -25.60
C TYR A 319 -37.21 -17.10 -24.86
N ILE A 320 -38.51 -17.34 -24.96
CA ILE A 320 -39.09 -18.62 -24.53
C ILE A 320 -38.76 -19.70 -25.55
N GLY A 321 -38.26 -20.84 -25.07
CA GLY A 321 -37.92 -21.97 -25.92
C GLY A 321 -37.35 -23.15 -25.15
N GLY A 322 -36.85 -24.14 -25.87
CA GLY A 322 -36.36 -25.37 -25.27
C GLY A 322 -36.18 -26.47 -26.30
N GLU A 323 -35.80 -27.67 -25.84
CA GLU A 323 -35.80 -28.89 -26.65
C GLU A 323 -37.20 -29.49 -26.80
N VAL A 324 -38.10 -29.17 -25.87
CA VAL A 324 -39.51 -29.59 -25.90
C VAL A 324 -40.39 -28.34 -25.89
N ILE A 325 -41.17 -28.16 -26.95
CA ILE A 325 -42.10 -27.04 -27.09
C ILE A 325 -43.53 -27.53 -26.96
N ASN A 326 -44.25 -26.97 -25.99
CA ASN A 326 -45.65 -27.30 -25.72
C ASN A 326 -46.57 -26.29 -26.41
N THR A 327 -47.55 -26.77 -27.17
CA THR A 327 -48.54 -25.93 -27.86
C THR A 327 -49.90 -26.62 -27.94
N THR A 328 -50.97 -25.84 -28.04
CA THR A 328 -52.33 -26.35 -28.24
C THR A 328 -52.85 -25.93 -29.61
N VAL A 329 -53.30 -26.88 -30.42
CA VAL A 329 -53.99 -26.63 -31.69
C VAL A 329 -55.50 -26.75 -31.46
N ILE A 330 -56.27 -25.75 -31.89
CA ILE A 330 -57.73 -25.71 -31.77
C ILE A 330 -58.34 -26.06 -33.12
N LEU A 331 -59.25 -27.03 -33.14
CA LEU A 331 -59.94 -27.48 -34.34
C LEU A 331 -61.29 -26.75 -34.50
N LYS A 332 -61.80 -26.66 -35.73
CA LYS A 332 -63.18 -26.19 -35.98
C LYS A 332 -64.17 -27.31 -35.61
N SER A 333 -65.34 -26.94 -35.06
CA SER A 333 -66.37 -27.88 -34.60
C SER A 333 -66.77 -28.92 -35.65
N GLU A 334 -66.81 -28.54 -36.93
CA GLU A 334 -67.17 -29.39 -38.07
C GLU A 334 -66.16 -30.51 -38.36
N SER A 335 -64.93 -30.38 -37.84
CA SER A 335 -63.86 -31.38 -38.03
C SER A 335 -63.93 -32.54 -37.02
N CYS A 336 -64.83 -32.43 -36.03
CA CYS A 336 -65.05 -33.43 -34.98
C CYS A 336 -66.31 -34.23 -35.34
N LYS A 337 -66.23 -35.08 -36.37
CA LYS A 337 -67.36 -35.98 -36.69
C LYS A 337 -67.51 -37.04 -35.60
N ASP A 338 -68.75 -37.31 -35.18
CA ASP A 338 -69.09 -38.43 -34.30
C ASP A 338 -68.48 -39.73 -34.86
N GLY A 339 -67.54 -40.33 -34.12
CA GLY A 339 -66.89 -41.59 -34.48
C GLY A 339 -65.39 -41.53 -34.81
N LEU A 340 -64.72 -40.38 -34.72
CA LEU A 340 -63.26 -40.32 -34.83
C LEU A 340 -62.58 -40.92 -33.58
N ASN A 341 -61.88 -42.04 -33.77
CA ASN A 341 -61.06 -42.67 -32.72
C ASN A 341 -59.86 -41.76 -32.36
N LYS A 342 -59.65 -41.50 -31.06
CA LYS A 342 -58.54 -40.66 -30.56
C LYS A 342 -57.18 -41.09 -31.13
N SER A 343 -56.92 -42.39 -31.20
CA SER A 343 -55.66 -42.93 -31.74
C SER A 343 -55.46 -42.63 -33.23
N SER A 344 -56.53 -42.57 -34.01
CA SER A 344 -56.45 -42.22 -35.44
C SER A 344 -56.11 -40.75 -35.65
N VAL A 345 -56.67 -39.87 -34.81
CA VAL A 345 -56.37 -38.42 -34.82
C VAL A 345 -54.91 -38.17 -34.43
N GLU A 346 -54.40 -38.90 -33.44
CA GLU A 346 -53.01 -38.79 -32.98
C GLU A 346 -52.00 -39.18 -34.08
N GLU A 347 -52.21 -40.30 -34.77
CA GLU A 347 -51.33 -40.76 -35.84
C GLU A 347 -51.37 -39.83 -37.07
N ALA A 348 -52.54 -39.31 -37.43
CA ALA A 348 -52.68 -38.33 -38.51
C ALA A 348 -51.92 -37.04 -38.21
N PHE A 349 -52.00 -36.53 -36.97
CA PHE A 349 -51.24 -35.37 -36.53
C PHE A 349 -49.73 -35.61 -36.56
N LYS A 350 -49.25 -36.75 -36.02
CA LYS A 350 -47.82 -37.09 -36.04
C LYS A 350 -47.25 -37.13 -37.46
N LYS A 351 -47.99 -37.72 -38.40
CA LYS A 351 -47.59 -37.80 -39.81
C LYS A 351 -47.50 -36.41 -40.44
N GLU A 352 -48.49 -35.55 -40.20
CA GLU A 352 -48.50 -34.21 -40.77
C GLU A 352 -47.41 -33.33 -40.15
N LEU A 353 -47.20 -33.39 -38.84
CA LEU A 353 -46.14 -32.64 -38.15
C LEU A 353 -44.75 -33.01 -38.65
N LYS A 354 -44.52 -34.29 -39.02
CA LYS A 354 -43.28 -34.73 -39.66
C LYS A 354 -43.05 -34.05 -41.02
N ASN A 355 -44.11 -33.78 -41.78
CA ASN A 355 -44.01 -33.02 -43.04
C ASN A 355 -43.77 -31.53 -42.78
N VAL A 356 -44.51 -30.94 -41.84
CA VAL A 356 -44.43 -29.50 -41.52
C VAL A 356 -43.03 -29.09 -41.05
N PHE A 357 -42.42 -29.92 -40.20
CA PHE A 357 -41.10 -29.71 -39.62
C PHE A 357 -39.99 -30.52 -40.31
N ALA A 358 -40.24 -31.08 -41.49
CA ALA A 358 -39.22 -31.78 -42.27
C ALA A 358 -37.96 -30.89 -42.41
N ASP A 359 -36.84 -31.39 -41.90
CA ASP A 359 -35.52 -30.73 -41.88
C ASP A 359 -35.48 -29.34 -41.21
N LYS A 360 -36.47 -29.00 -40.38
CA LYS A 360 -36.53 -27.72 -39.66
C LYS A 360 -36.21 -27.90 -38.18
N TYR A 361 -35.30 -27.06 -37.68
CA TYR A 361 -34.96 -26.94 -36.25
C TYR A 361 -34.53 -28.27 -35.58
N GLY A 362 -34.20 -29.30 -36.37
CA GLY A 362 -33.84 -30.62 -35.85
C GLY A 362 -34.97 -31.36 -35.14
N TYR A 363 -36.20 -31.24 -35.65
CA TYR A 363 -37.37 -31.94 -35.12
C TYR A 363 -37.18 -33.46 -35.06
N GLU A 364 -37.39 -34.06 -33.89
CA GLU A 364 -37.28 -35.50 -33.66
C GLU A 364 -38.63 -36.20 -33.67
N GLY A 365 -39.72 -35.48 -33.36
CA GLY A 365 -41.06 -36.05 -33.31
C GLY A 365 -41.94 -35.44 -32.22
N VAL A 366 -43.11 -36.05 -32.05
CA VAL A 366 -44.05 -35.69 -30.99
C VAL A 366 -43.73 -36.52 -29.75
N GLN A 367 -43.30 -35.86 -28.67
CA GLN A 367 -43.01 -36.51 -27.39
C GLN A 367 -44.31 -36.95 -26.69
N SER A 368 -45.31 -36.08 -26.68
CA SER A 368 -46.65 -36.40 -26.18
C SER A 368 -47.72 -35.65 -26.97
N ILE A 369 -48.87 -36.29 -27.10
CA ILE A 369 -50.06 -35.75 -27.74
C ILE A 369 -51.26 -36.12 -26.89
N SER A 370 -52.16 -35.17 -26.65
CA SER A 370 -53.43 -35.44 -25.99
C SER A 370 -54.57 -34.72 -26.66
N VAL A 371 -55.66 -35.45 -26.90
CA VAL A 371 -56.89 -34.94 -27.51
C VAL A 371 -57.94 -34.72 -26.43
N GLY A 372 -58.38 -33.46 -26.27
CA GLY A 372 -59.37 -33.05 -25.26
C GLY A 372 -60.78 -33.59 -25.51
N CYS A 373 -61.65 -33.54 -24.48
CA CYS A 373 -63.06 -33.95 -24.61
C CYS A 373 -63.79 -33.09 -25.65
N GLU A 374 -64.62 -33.75 -26.48
CA GLU A 374 -65.25 -33.21 -27.70
C GLU A 374 -64.31 -32.89 -28.90
N ILE A 375 -63.03 -33.33 -28.89
CA ILE A 375 -62.06 -33.21 -30.01
C ILE A 375 -61.79 -31.74 -30.45
N LYS A 376 -62.11 -30.75 -29.60
CA LYS A 376 -61.91 -29.33 -29.95
C LYS A 376 -60.45 -28.87 -29.84
N THR A 377 -59.62 -29.57 -29.08
CA THR A 377 -58.21 -29.20 -28.84
C THR A 377 -57.28 -30.40 -28.90
N VAL A 378 -56.09 -30.18 -29.47
CA VAL A 378 -54.97 -31.13 -29.49
C VAL A 378 -53.77 -30.47 -28.83
N ASP A 379 -53.36 -30.97 -27.68
CA ASP A 379 -52.16 -30.53 -26.99
C ASP A 379 -50.97 -31.35 -27.49
N LEU A 380 -49.88 -30.66 -27.85
CA LEU A 380 -48.69 -31.22 -28.44
C LEU A 380 -47.46 -30.85 -27.61
N ALA A 381 -46.61 -31.83 -27.34
CA ALA A 381 -45.23 -31.62 -26.92
C ALA A 381 -44.31 -32.04 -28.06
N LEU A 382 -43.72 -31.06 -28.75
CA LEU A 382 -42.86 -31.27 -29.90
C LEU A 382 -41.40 -31.31 -29.45
N LYS A 383 -40.67 -32.38 -29.82
CA LYS A 383 -39.28 -32.59 -29.44
C LYS A 383 -38.33 -32.20 -30.58
N PHE A 384 -37.26 -31.50 -30.22
CA PHE A 384 -36.20 -31.05 -31.10
C PHE A 384 -34.85 -31.48 -30.53
N ASN A 385 -33.89 -31.79 -31.39
CA ASN A 385 -32.54 -32.17 -30.99
C ASN A 385 -31.66 -30.98 -30.54
N SER A 386 -32.19 -29.75 -30.65
CA SER A 386 -31.51 -28.52 -30.29
C SER A 386 -32.51 -27.49 -29.74
N THR A 387 -32.01 -26.61 -28.88
CA THR A 387 -32.85 -25.59 -28.23
C THR A 387 -33.46 -24.66 -29.27
N THR A 388 -34.80 -24.67 -29.35
CA THR A 388 -35.55 -23.93 -30.37
C THR A 388 -36.44 -22.86 -29.74
N LYS A 389 -36.50 -21.67 -30.34
CA LYS A 389 -37.39 -20.59 -29.90
C LYS A 389 -38.85 -20.99 -30.14
N GLU A 390 -39.69 -20.94 -29.11
CA GLU A 390 -41.12 -21.29 -29.17
C GLU A 390 -41.83 -20.53 -30.31
N LYS A 391 -41.53 -19.23 -30.43
CA LYS A 391 -42.10 -18.36 -31.48
C LYS A 391 -41.89 -18.92 -32.89
N ASN A 392 -40.73 -19.53 -33.18
CA ASN A 392 -40.43 -20.07 -34.49
C ASN A 392 -41.28 -21.31 -34.79
N VAL A 393 -41.45 -22.19 -33.80
CA VAL A 393 -42.29 -23.39 -33.89
C VAL A 393 -43.75 -23.01 -34.13
N ILE A 394 -44.27 -22.09 -33.33
CA ILE A 394 -45.66 -21.61 -33.45
C ILE A 394 -45.90 -20.94 -34.81
N THR A 395 -44.99 -20.05 -35.24
CA THR A 395 -45.10 -19.40 -36.55
C THR A 395 -45.04 -20.40 -37.70
N THR A 396 -44.22 -21.45 -37.57
CA THR A 396 -44.13 -22.52 -38.59
C THR A 396 -45.44 -23.30 -38.70
N LEU A 397 -46.08 -23.62 -37.56
CA LEU A 397 -47.40 -24.25 -37.55
C LEU A 397 -48.47 -23.35 -38.16
N ILE A 398 -48.49 -22.06 -37.80
CA ILE A 398 -49.45 -21.09 -38.36
C ILE A 398 -49.26 -20.95 -39.88
N ASN A 399 -48.02 -20.84 -40.35
CA ASN A 399 -47.76 -20.73 -41.78
C ASN A 399 -48.19 -22.00 -42.53
N ALA A 400 -47.95 -23.18 -41.96
CA ALA A 400 -48.42 -24.44 -42.54
C ALA A 400 -49.95 -24.48 -42.64
N THR A 401 -50.67 -24.00 -41.60
CA THR A 401 -52.14 -23.97 -41.65
C THR A 401 -52.66 -22.99 -42.70
N VAL A 402 -52.05 -21.81 -42.83
CA VAL A 402 -52.42 -20.82 -43.84
C VAL A 402 -52.19 -21.36 -45.25
N MET A 403 -51.05 -22.00 -45.52
CA MET A 403 -50.71 -22.56 -46.83
C MET A 403 -51.66 -23.70 -47.27
N GLN A 404 -52.27 -24.39 -46.31
CA GLN A 404 -53.25 -25.46 -46.56
C GLN A 404 -54.71 -25.00 -46.42
N GLY A 405 -54.98 -23.68 -46.47
CA GLY A 405 -56.35 -23.14 -46.43
C GLY A 405 -57.02 -23.26 -45.05
N ASN A 406 -56.29 -22.95 -43.98
CA ASN A 406 -56.67 -23.13 -42.57
C ASN A 406 -56.86 -24.60 -42.16
N LYS A 407 -56.04 -25.49 -42.72
CA LYS A 407 -56.03 -26.91 -42.39
C LYS A 407 -54.64 -27.37 -41.96
N LEU A 408 -54.55 -28.41 -41.15
CA LEU A 408 -53.32 -29.13 -40.89
C LEU A 408 -53.58 -30.59 -41.26
N GLY A 409 -53.17 -31.00 -42.45
CA GLY A 409 -53.60 -32.26 -43.04
C GLY A 409 -55.10 -32.21 -43.36
N GLU A 410 -55.88 -33.14 -42.78
CA GLU A 410 -57.33 -33.19 -42.97
C GLU A 410 -58.14 -32.33 -41.97
N PHE A 411 -57.49 -31.82 -40.92
CA PHE A 411 -58.17 -31.13 -39.82
C PHE A 411 -58.26 -29.62 -40.06
N SER A 412 -59.45 -29.03 -39.94
CA SER A 412 -59.59 -27.57 -40.03
C SER A 412 -59.21 -26.92 -38.71
N VAL A 413 -58.23 -26.02 -38.73
CA VAL A 413 -57.67 -25.35 -37.55
C VAL A 413 -58.33 -23.98 -37.38
N SER A 414 -58.83 -23.70 -36.17
CA SER A 414 -59.42 -22.42 -35.78
C SER A 414 -58.43 -21.50 -35.05
N GLY A 415 -57.37 -22.05 -34.45
CA GLY A 415 -56.30 -21.28 -33.82
C GLY A 415 -55.21 -22.16 -33.21
N ILE A 416 -54.08 -21.55 -32.87
CA ILE A 416 -52.99 -22.20 -32.15
C ILE A 416 -52.70 -21.35 -30.91
N LYS A 417 -52.82 -21.95 -29.71
CA LYS A 417 -52.57 -21.30 -28.43
C LYS A 417 -51.21 -21.72 -27.88
N ARG A 418 -50.45 -20.72 -27.40
CA ARG A 418 -49.31 -20.97 -26.50
C ARG A 418 -49.81 -21.37 -25.13
N LYS A 419 -49.01 -22.17 -24.42
CA LYS A 419 -49.26 -22.48 -23.02
C LYS A 419 -49.05 -21.18 -22.21
N THR A 420 -50.13 -20.59 -21.71
CA THR A 420 -50.06 -19.34 -20.93
C THR A 420 -49.50 -19.62 -19.54
N CYS A 421 -48.66 -18.72 -19.03
CA CYS A 421 -48.25 -18.77 -17.62
C CYS A 421 -49.48 -18.68 -16.70
N PRO A 422 -49.50 -19.42 -15.57
CA PRO A 422 -50.46 -19.18 -14.50
C PRO A 422 -50.34 -17.73 -14.00
N PRO A 423 -51.42 -17.09 -13.53
CA PRO A 423 -51.29 -15.83 -12.79
C PRO A 423 -50.34 -16.05 -11.59
N ASN A 424 -49.30 -15.23 -11.50
CA ASN A 424 -48.19 -15.33 -10.55
C ASN A 424 -48.65 -15.69 -9.13
N VAL A 425 -48.40 -16.93 -8.72
CA VAL A 425 -48.36 -17.32 -7.31
C VAL A 425 -46.88 -17.49 -6.97
N PRO A 426 -46.33 -16.71 -6.03
CA PRO A 426 -44.91 -16.77 -5.70
C PRO A 426 -44.62 -18.05 -4.92
N VAL A 427 -43.89 -18.98 -5.53
CA VAL A 427 -43.38 -20.16 -4.82
C VAL A 427 -41.86 -20.24 -4.97
N THR A 428 -41.26 -20.14 -3.80
CA THR A 428 -39.90 -20.45 -3.37
C THR A 428 -39.38 -21.79 -3.91
N SER A 429 -38.15 -21.79 -4.44
CA SER A 429 -37.41 -23.01 -4.80
C SER A 429 -36.23 -23.26 -3.85
N PRO A 430 -35.98 -24.51 -3.41
CA PRO A 430 -34.70 -24.96 -2.87
C PRO A 430 -33.71 -25.43 -3.96
N PRO A 431 -32.41 -25.62 -3.62
CA PRO A 431 -31.28 -25.75 -4.54
C PRO A 431 -30.92 -27.21 -4.86
N PRO A 432 -29.96 -27.48 -5.78
CA PRO A 432 -28.70 -28.02 -5.26
C PRO A 432 -27.42 -27.74 -6.07
N THR A 433 -26.31 -27.86 -5.33
CA THR A 433 -25.01 -28.48 -5.70
C THR A 433 -23.98 -27.76 -6.57
N ASP A 434 -22.76 -28.19 -6.26
CA ASP A 434 -21.47 -27.55 -6.26
C ASP A 434 -20.58 -28.00 -7.44
N SER A 435 -19.34 -27.50 -7.43
CA SER A 435 -18.13 -27.94 -8.15
C SER A 435 -17.90 -27.26 -9.53
N SER A 436 -16.70 -26.83 -9.91
CA SER A 436 -15.35 -27.10 -9.39
C SER A 436 -14.33 -26.02 -9.78
N SER A 437 -13.28 -25.97 -8.96
CA SER A 437 -11.93 -25.38 -9.07
C SER A 437 -11.25 -25.26 -10.45
N GLU A 438 -10.36 -24.26 -10.58
CA GLU A 438 -8.99 -24.43 -11.10
C GLU A 438 -8.05 -23.27 -10.66
N ASP A 439 -6.76 -23.59 -10.53
CA ASP A 439 -5.69 -22.99 -9.72
C ASP A 439 -4.84 -21.86 -10.37
N GLU A 440 -3.96 -21.28 -9.53
CA GLU A 440 -2.68 -20.54 -9.78
C GLU A 440 -2.64 -18.99 -9.54
N PRO A 441 -1.46 -18.33 -9.31
CA PRO A 441 -0.56 -18.45 -8.15
C PRO A 441 -0.04 -17.09 -7.57
N LYS A 442 0.48 -17.11 -6.32
CA LYS A 442 1.52 -16.22 -5.69
C LYS A 442 1.27 -14.70 -5.50
N SER A 443 1.64 -14.17 -4.31
CA SER A 443 2.90 -13.41 -4.12
C SER A 443 3.02 -12.73 -2.73
N LEU A 444 4.27 -12.54 -2.30
CA LEU A 444 4.68 -11.90 -1.05
C LEU A 444 4.70 -10.37 -1.19
N ASN A 445 4.10 -9.65 -0.24
CA ASN A 445 4.29 -8.20 -0.09
C ASN A 445 5.17 -7.87 1.12
N ARG A 446 6.14 -6.97 0.89
CA ARG A 446 7.09 -6.36 1.83
C ARG A 446 6.64 -4.94 2.16
N GLY A 447 6.76 -4.53 3.42
CA GLY A 447 6.83 -3.11 3.82
C GLY A 447 6.42 -2.87 5.27
N GLU A 448 7.36 -2.96 6.21
CA GLU A 448 7.15 -2.64 7.64
C GLU A 448 8.49 -2.23 8.29
N ASN A 449 8.50 -1.14 9.08
CA ASN A 449 9.18 -1.00 10.40
C ASN A 449 9.29 0.47 10.87
N HIS A 450 8.69 0.78 12.04
CA HIS A 450 8.82 2.02 12.84
C HIS A 450 9.73 1.77 14.09
N TYR A 451 10.41 2.79 14.65
CA TYR A 451 11.23 2.70 15.88
C TYR A 451 10.81 3.74 16.95
N GLN A 452 10.69 3.32 18.22
CA GLN A 452 10.39 4.15 19.42
C GLN A 452 11.55 4.19 20.45
N SER A 453 11.52 5.15 21.39
CA SER A 453 12.58 5.48 22.39
C SER A 453 12.90 4.42 23.46
N GLY A 454 12.22 3.27 23.50
CA GLY A 454 12.44 2.19 24.50
C GLY A 454 13.22 0.98 23.98
N HIS A 455 13.69 1.03 22.73
CA HIS A 455 14.35 -0.11 22.09
C HIS A 455 15.83 -0.25 22.45
N VAL A 456 16.45 0.72 23.13
CA VAL A 456 17.84 0.64 23.59
C VAL A 456 17.84 0.24 25.06
N LEU A 457 18.23 -1.00 25.34
CA LEU A 457 18.17 -1.64 26.66
C LEU A 457 19.44 -1.46 27.49
N SER A 458 20.57 -1.20 26.84
CA SER A 458 21.82 -0.87 27.54
C SER A 458 22.67 0.08 26.71
N PHE A 459 23.44 0.91 27.37
CA PHE A 459 24.36 1.87 26.76
C PHE A 459 25.62 2.00 27.62
N CYS A 460 26.78 1.88 26.99
CA CYS A 460 28.09 2.05 27.62
C CYS A 460 29.02 2.70 26.60
N TYR A 461 29.76 3.71 27.04
CA TYR A 461 30.78 4.36 26.24
C TYR A 461 32.13 4.29 26.97
N CYS A 462 33.16 3.77 26.31
CA CYS A 462 34.52 3.68 26.85
C CYS A 462 35.54 3.71 25.70
N ASP A 463 36.57 4.56 25.80
CA ASP A 463 37.69 4.68 24.84
C ASP A 463 37.27 4.68 23.36
N GLY A 464 36.32 5.56 23.01
CA GLY A 464 35.85 5.67 21.63
C GLY A 464 34.99 4.49 21.18
N ILE A 465 34.47 3.65 22.08
CA ILE A 465 33.59 2.52 21.71
C ILE A 465 32.26 2.66 22.44
N ILE A 466 31.16 2.76 21.70
CA ILE A 466 29.79 2.70 22.22
C ILE A 466 29.29 1.26 22.10
N ARG A 467 28.89 0.65 23.21
CA ARG A 467 28.27 -0.67 23.26
C ARG A 467 26.90 -0.59 23.87
N GLY A 468 25.95 -1.30 23.30
CA GLY A 468 24.61 -1.34 23.81
C GLY A 468 23.80 -2.49 23.26
N SER A 469 22.67 -2.75 23.90
CA SER A 469 21.76 -3.81 23.50
C SER A 469 20.50 -3.18 22.96
N VAL A 470 20.10 -3.52 21.74
CA VAL A 470 18.94 -2.90 21.07
C VAL A 470 17.92 -3.98 20.72
N GLN A 471 16.70 -3.80 21.18
CA GLN A 471 15.58 -4.69 20.94
C GLN A 471 14.85 -4.31 19.64
N ALA A 472 14.61 -5.29 18.76
CA ALA A 472 13.93 -5.04 17.50
C ALA A 472 12.42 -4.79 17.71
N SER A 473 11.85 -3.80 17.02
CA SER A 473 10.47 -3.34 17.24
C SER A 473 9.38 -4.40 16.98
N MET A 474 9.70 -5.47 16.24
CA MET A 474 8.78 -6.57 15.94
C MET A 474 9.21 -7.94 16.51
N LYS A 475 10.33 -8.02 17.24
CA LYS A 475 10.81 -9.27 17.84
C LYS A 475 11.36 -8.97 19.22
N SER A 476 10.99 -9.76 20.24
CA SER A 476 11.58 -9.69 21.59
C SER A 476 13.07 -10.05 21.63
N THR A 477 13.71 -10.26 20.48
CA THR A 477 15.13 -10.50 20.33
C THR A 477 15.91 -9.21 20.51
N THR A 478 16.78 -9.22 21.51
CA THR A 478 17.76 -8.18 21.75
C THR A 478 19.02 -8.49 20.96
N TYR A 479 19.51 -7.50 20.23
CA TYR A 479 20.76 -7.60 19.48
C TYR A 479 21.81 -6.75 20.16
N LYS A 480 23.00 -7.31 20.40
CA LYS A 480 24.12 -6.48 20.81
C LYS A 480 24.60 -5.67 19.62
N VAL A 481 24.91 -4.42 19.91
CA VAL A 481 25.38 -3.44 18.96
C VAL A 481 26.64 -2.79 19.53
N THR A 482 27.69 -2.78 18.73
CA THR A 482 28.94 -2.07 19.05
C THR A 482 29.18 -1.05 17.95
N ILE A 483 29.51 0.18 18.34
CA ILE A 483 29.86 1.28 17.45
C ILE A 483 31.28 1.69 17.85
N TYR A 484 32.21 1.57 16.93
CA TYR A 484 33.59 2.02 17.11
C TYR A 484 33.70 3.43 16.56
N LEU A 485 34.13 4.35 17.40
CA LEU A 485 34.39 5.75 17.09
C LEU A 485 35.90 5.97 16.95
N GLN A 486 36.28 6.84 16.02
CA GLN A 486 37.62 7.37 15.90
C GLN A 486 37.49 8.88 15.75
N GLU A 487 38.15 9.66 16.61
CA GLU A 487 38.06 11.14 16.63
C GLU A 487 36.61 11.69 16.74
N ASN A 488 35.75 11.01 17.50
CA ASN A 488 34.30 11.28 17.65
C ASN A 488 33.44 11.06 16.39
N GLU A 489 33.97 10.43 15.34
CA GLU A 489 33.22 9.97 14.17
C GLU A 489 33.04 8.45 14.17
N ILE A 490 31.91 7.96 13.64
CA ILE A 490 31.60 6.53 13.60
C ILE A 490 32.48 5.86 12.54
N ARG A 491 33.44 5.05 12.98
CA ARG A 491 34.35 4.30 12.12
C ARG A 491 33.73 3.01 11.61
N SER A 492 33.05 2.26 12.49
CA SER A 492 32.40 1.01 12.12
C SER A 492 31.32 0.62 13.13
N THR A 493 30.39 -0.23 12.70
CA THR A 493 29.32 -0.76 13.55
C THR A 493 29.20 -2.26 13.39
N GLU A 494 29.02 -2.97 14.49
CA GLU A 494 28.74 -4.40 14.54
C GLU A 494 27.37 -4.60 15.19
N CYS A 495 26.55 -5.48 14.61
CA CYS A 495 25.24 -5.80 15.14
C CYS A 495 24.92 -7.29 14.90
N GLU A 496 24.48 -7.99 15.94
CA GLU A 496 24.15 -9.42 15.92
C GLU A 496 22.85 -9.75 15.16
N CYS A 497 22.15 -8.75 14.61
CA CYS A 497 20.91 -9.01 13.87
C CYS A 497 21.18 -9.62 12.49
N PRO A 498 20.20 -10.34 11.88
CA PRO A 498 20.39 -11.00 10.57
C PRO A 498 20.76 -10.06 9.42
N ARG A 499 20.56 -8.74 9.59
CA ARG A 499 20.95 -7.72 8.61
C ARG A 499 22.42 -7.30 8.73
N GLY A 500 23.03 -7.40 9.91
CA GLY A 500 24.44 -7.11 10.20
C GLY A 500 24.92 -5.67 9.91
N GLY A 501 25.84 -5.16 10.72
CA GLY A 501 26.61 -3.94 10.42
C GLY A 501 25.82 -2.63 10.26
N SER A 502 26.34 -1.68 9.45
CA SER A 502 25.84 -0.30 9.27
C SER A 502 24.47 -0.20 8.57
N LYS A 503 23.95 -1.31 8.06
CA LYS A 503 22.66 -1.39 7.37
C LYS A 503 21.50 -1.72 8.30
N CYS A 504 21.76 -1.88 9.59
CA CYS A 504 20.72 -2.10 10.57
C CYS A 504 20.32 -0.79 11.25
N SER A 505 19.01 -0.59 11.37
CA SER A 505 18.42 0.54 12.10
C SER A 505 18.66 0.48 13.62
N HIS A 506 19.22 -0.63 14.14
CA HIS A 506 19.61 -0.77 15.55
C HIS A 506 20.85 0.07 15.92
N ALA A 507 21.82 0.21 15.01
CA ALA A 507 22.99 1.06 15.24
C ALA A 507 22.62 2.55 15.32
N VAL A 508 21.67 2.98 14.47
CA VAL A 508 21.11 4.34 14.49
C VAL A 508 20.38 4.60 15.80
N ALA A 509 19.56 3.66 16.24
CA ALA A 509 18.83 3.78 17.50
C ALA A 509 19.79 3.93 18.70
N LEU A 510 20.85 3.11 18.78
CA LEU A 510 21.85 3.19 19.86
C LEU A 510 22.63 4.52 19.84
N PHE A 511 22.97 5.03 18.66
CA PHE A 511 23.70 6.29 18.51
C PHE A 511 22.85 7.51 18.89
N LEU A 512 21.61 7.57 18.39
CA LEU A 512 20.67 8.65 18.74
C LEU A 512 20.32 8.66 20.24
N HIS A 513 20.21 7.47 20.85
CA HIS A 513 19.98 7.34 22.29
C HIS A 513 21.13 7.95 23.10
N GLY A 514 22.39 7.67 22.73
CA GLY A 514 23.57 8.29 23.36
C GLY A 514 23.65 9.80 23.21
N TYR A 515 23.06 10.36 22.14
CA TYR A 515 23.13 11.78 21.82
C TYR A 515 22.02 12.62 22.52
N HIS A 516 20.83 12.05 22.77
CA HIS A 516 19.66 12.79 23.28
C HIS A 516 19.31 12.56 24.79
N ASN A 517 19.89 11.53 25.43
CA ASN A 517 19.95 11.23 26.87
C ASN A 517 18.82 11.71 27.82
N LEU A 518 17.85 10.83 28.14
CA LEU A 518 16.97 10.93 29.33
C LEU A 518 17.07 9.65 30.20
N SER A 519 18.12 9.62 31.03
CA SER A 519 18.33 9.05 32.39
C SER A 519 17.90 7.61 32.83
N ARG A 520 18.96 6.84 33.22
CA ARG A 520 19.13 5.77 34.28
C ARG A 520 18.37 4.44 34.11
N THR A 521 19.02 3.27 34.12
CA THR A 521 19.94 2.65 35.13
C THR A 521 21.00 1.76 34.45
N ASP A 522 22.18 1.39 34.96
CA ASP A 522 23.05 1.76 36.07
C ASP A 522 24.49 1.44 35.60
N ILE A 523 25.44 2.31 35.90
CA ILE A 523 26.84 2.19 35.47
C ILE A 523 27.56 1.13 36.29
N GLU A 524 28.23 0.16 35.64
CA GLU A 524 29.68 -0.09 35.83
C GLU A 524 30.23 -1.12 34.83
N CYS A 525 31.21 -0.69 34.01
CA CYS A 525 32.18 -1.60 33.41
C CYS A 525 33.34 -1.74 34.39
N GLN A 526 33.38 -2.83 35.16
CA GLN A 526 34.56 -3.22 35.92
C GLN A 526 35.19 -4.48 35.32
N TRP A 527 36.00 -4.31 34.27
CA TRP A 527 36.87 -5.42 33.85
C TRP A 527 38.14 -5.45 34.71
N LYS A 528 37.97 -6.02 35.91
CA LYS A 528 38.99 -6.61 36.79
C LYS A 528 40.13 -5.69 37.28
N LYS A 529 39.96 -5.23 38.53
CA LYS A 529 40.96 -5.00 39.60
C LYS A 529 42.38 -4.48 39.20
N GLN A 530 42.69 -3.32 39.81
CA GLN A 530 44.00 -2.73 40.20
C GLN A 530 44.48 -1.55 39.34
N LYS A 531 45.06 -0.46 39.88
CA LYS A 531 45.07 0.21 41.20
C LYS A 531 45.93 1.48 41.03
N ALA A 532 45.47 2.61 41.59
CA ALA A 532 46.23 3.85 41.89
C ALA A 532 46.86 4.59 40.68
N SER A 533 46.80 5.90 40.51
CA SER A 533 46.55 7.02 41.43
C SER A 533 46.19 8.27 40.61
N GLU A 534 45.31 9.10 41.18
CA GLU A 534 45.20 10.58 41.13
C GLU A 534 45.45 11.29 39.78
N VAL A 535 44.55 12.09 39.22
CA VAL A 535 43.73 13.15 39.84
C VAL A 535 42.39 13.28 39.10
N VAL A 536 41.32 13.41 39.88
CA VAL A 536 39.95 13.73 39.43
C VAL A 536 39.93 15.14 38.86
N LYS A 537 39.57 15.28 37.58
CA LYS A 537 38.90 16.49 37.08
C LYS A 537 37.40 16.26 37.22
N THR A 538 36.69 17.21 37.81
CA THR A 538 35.26 17.09 38.11
C THR A 538 34.44 17.03 36.83
N VAL A 539 33.18 16.59 36.93
CA VAL A 539 32.25 16.50 35.79
C VAL A 539 32.02 17.88 35.14
N GLU A 540 32.21 18.99 35.88
CA GLU A 540 32.21 20.35 35.33
C GLU A 540 33.43 20.67 34.42
N ASP A 541 34.56 19.97 34.54
CA ASP A 541 35.78 20.25 33.75
C ASP A 541 35.80 19.55 32.38
N LEU A 542 35.04 18.47 32.21
CA LEU A 542 34.88 17.76 30.93
C LEU A 542 33.78 18.36 30.06
N TYR A 543 32.91 19.17 30.65
CA TYR A 543 31.84 19.91 29.98
C TYR A 543 31.76 21.32 30.58
N PRO A 544 32.52 22.31 30.09
CA PRO A 544 32.25 23.68 30.50
C PRO A 544 30.81 23.99 30.08
N PRO A 545 30.00 24.61 30.96
CA PRO A 545 28.61 24.90 30.66
C PRO A 545 28.59 26.01 29.60
N LYS A 546 28.69 25.64 28.32
CA LYS A 546 27.97 26.42 27.32
C LYS A 546 26.53 26.20 27.67
N GLU A 547 25.91 27.21 28.28
CA GLU A 547 24.49 27.31 28.53
C GLU A 547 23.71 26.70 27.35
N THR A 548 23.45 25.41 27.39
CA THR A 548 22.42 24.81 26.57
C THR A 548 21.17 25.19 27.31
N LYS A 549 20.66 26.38 26.97
CA LYS A 549 19.29 26.76 27.28
C LYS A 549 18.45 25.60 26.79
N VAL A 550 18.00 24.77 27.74
CA VAL A 550 16.91 23.83 27.52
C VAL A 550 15.85 24.62 26.77
N LEU A 551 15.45 24.15 25.60
CA LEU A 551 14.45 24.81 24.78
C LEU A 551 13.13 24.80 25.56
N LYS A 552 12.91 25.88 26.32
CA LYS A 552 11.67 26.12 27.10
C LYS A 552 10.49 26.46 26.18
N ARG A 553 10.70 26.49 24.86
CA ARG A 553 9.72 26.70 23.79
C ARG A 553 9.70 25.49 22.85
N LYS A 554 8.56 25.23 22.20
CA LYS A 554 8.45 24.18 21.18
C LYS A 554 9.49 24.37 20.07
N THR A 555 9.96 23.25 19.53
CA THR A 555 10.88 23.19 18.40
C THR A 555 10.21 23.76 17.15
N THR A 556 10.87 24.78 16.61
CA THR A 556 10.49 25.49 15.39
C THR A 556 11.08 24.78 14.17
N ASP A 557 10.60 25.16 12.99
CA ASP A 557 11.15 24.60 11.74
C ASP A 557 12.61 24.99 11.54
N GLU A 558 13.07 26.11 12.09
CA GLU A 558 14.49 26.47 12.15
C GLU A 558 15.32 25.55 13.05
N ASP A 559 14.76 25.09 14.18
CA ASP A 559 15.44 24.12 15.06
C ASP A 559 15.56 22.75 14.37
N ARG A 560 14.52 22.37 13.60
CA ARG A 560 14.53 21.16 12.76
C ARG A 560 15.51 21.31 11.61
N GLU A 561 15.52 22.45 10.93
CA GLU A 561 16.45 22.77 9.83
C GLU A 561 17.91 22.78 10.30
N TRP A 562 18.16 23.29 11.51
CA TRP A 562 19.46 23.24 12.17
C TRP A 562 19.90 21.80 12.44
N LEU A 563 19.01 20.95 12.97
CA LEU A 563 19.28 19.54 13.19
C LEU A 563 19.49 18.78 11.88
N ARG A 564 18.67 19.06 10.85
CA ARG A 564 18.82 18.55 9.48
C ARG A 564 20.20 18.86 8.91
N ASN A 565 20.67 20.09 9.09
CA ASN A 565 21.98 20.52 8.62
C ASN A 565 23.14 19.92 9.44
N LYS A 566 22.95 19.66 10.74
CA LYS A 566 23.95 18.99 11.57
C LYS A 566 24.06 17.48 11.26
N LEU A 567 22.93 16.81 11.03
CA LEU A 567 22.87 15.37 10.74
C LEU A 567 23.24 15.02 9.29
N LYS A 568 23.08 15.96 8.34
CA LYS A 568 23.58 15.85 6.96
C LYS A 568 25.07 15.50 6.87
N ARG A 569 25.88 15.86 7.87
CA ARG A 569 27.33 15.56 7.92
C ARG A 569 27.66 14.11 8.30
N TYR A 570 26.72 13.33 8.81
CA TYR A 570 26.94 11.95 9.27
C TYR A 570 26.43 10.90 8.25
N GLY A 571 26.56 11.23 6.96
CA GLY A 571 25.75 10.81 5.80
C GLY A 571 25.76 9.33 5.35
N GLU A 572 25.77 8.35 6.23
CA GLU A 572 25.70 6.92 5.84
C GLU A 572 24.55 6.12 6.45
N PHE A 573 23.70 6.71 7.29
CA PHE A 573 22.62 6.00 7.98
C PHE A 573 21.26 6.16 7.30
N THR A 574 20.88 5.17 6.47
CA THR A 574 19.62 5.10 5.72
C THR A 574 18.34 5.10 6.57
N GLY A 575 18.44 4.89 7.88
CA GLY A 575 17.30 4.90 8.80
C GLY A 575 16.73 6.29 9.14
N MET A 576 17.38 7.37 8.73
CA MET A 576 17.00 8.74 9.13
C MET A 576 16.14 9.51 8.12
N LEU A 577 15.83 8.95 6.94
CA LEU A 577 15.11 9.68 5.88
C LEU A 577 13.74 10.23 6.29
N TRP A 578 13.01 9.56 7.20
CA TRP A 578 11.66 9.98 7.57
C TRP A 578 11.63 11.27 8.42
N LEU A 579 12.70 11.57 9.17
CA LEU A 579 12.85 12.80 9.95
C LEU A 579 13.12 14.04 9.07
N LEU A 580 13.38 13.83 7.77
CA LEU A 580 13.83 14.86 6.84
C LEU A 580 12.79 15.27 5.79
N SER A 581 11.62 14.60 5.74
CA SER A 581 10.56 14.89 4.75
C SER A 581 9.54 15.92 5.26
N PRO A 582 9.12 16.90 4.44
CA PRO A 582 8.00 17.79 4.79
C PRO A 582 6.66 17.03 4.75
N GLU A 583 5.74 17.36 5.66
CA GLU A 583 4.40 16.77 5.69
C GLU A 583 3.55 17.21 4.47
N PRO A 584 2.72 16.32 3.90
CA PRO A 584 1.85 16.64 2.76
C PRO A 584 0.60 17.45 3.17
N ASP A 585 0.06 18.23 2.22
CA ASP A 585 -1.12 19.10 2.42
C ASP A 585 -2.40 18.34 2.81
N LYS A 586 -3.10 18.85 3.84
CA LYS A 586 -4.35 18.30 4.38
C LYS A 586 -5.59 18.77 3.59
N GLU A 587 -6.05 18.00 2.61
CA GLU A 587 -7.48 18.02 2.21
C GLU A 587 -8.25 17.02 3.08
N ASN A 588 -8.97 17.51 4.09
CA ASN A 588 -9.64 16.65 5.08
C ASN A 588 -10.90 15.99 4.49
N ARG A 589 -10.79 14.71 4.08
CA ARG A 589 -11.88 13.93 3.43
C ARG A 589 -12.79 13.17 4.40
N LEU A 590 -12.51 13.19 5.71
CA LEU A 590 -13.24 12.40 6.70
C LEU A 590 -14.35 13.22 7.39
N PRO A 591 -15.55 12.65 7.62
CA PRO A 591 -16.68 13.33 8.25
C PRO A 591 -16.50 13.52 9.77
N ILE A 592 -15.40 13.01 10.33
CA ILE A 592 -15.00 13.12 11.73
C ILE A 592 -13.49 13.30 11.82
N SER A 593 -13.03 13.97 12.87
CA SER A 593 -11.60 14.03 13.18
C SER A 593 -11.09 12.67 13.67
N THR A 594 -9.90 12.30 13.22
CA THR A 594 -9.22 11.10 13.69
C THR A 594 -8.67 11.30 15.10
N VAL A 595 -8.43 10.20 15.85
CA VAL A 595 -7.81 10.29 17.19
C VAL A 595 -6.45 10.96 17.08
N GLU A 596 -5.69 10.62 16.05
CA GLU A 596 -4.37 11.17 15.75
C GLU A 596 -4.44 12.67 15.42
N GLU A 597 -5.39 13.11 14.59
CA GLU A 597 -5.59 14.55 14.31
C GLU A 597 -5.90 15.36 15.58
N ILE A 598 -6.73 14.82 16.48
CA ILE A 598 -7.11 15.52 17.71
C ILE A 598 -5.92 15.57 18.69
N ILE A 599 -5.20 14.46 18.87
CA ILE A 599 -4.04 14.40 19.77
C ILE A 599 -2.90 15.28 19.25
N LEU A 600 -2.75 15.40 17.93
CA LEU A 600 -1.75 16.28 17.31
C LEU A 600 -2.23 17.74 17.15
N SER A 601 -3.48 18.04 17.54
CA SER A 601 -4.04 19.40 17.45
C SER A 601 -3.40 20.36 18.45
N ARG A 602 -3.34 21.64 18.08
CA ARG A 602 -2.79 22.68 18.94
C ARG A 602 -3.63 22.85 20.20
N GLU A 603 -4.94 22.75 20.06
CA GLU A 603 -5.93 22.92 21.11
C GLU A 603 -5.83 21.83 22.19
N PHE A 604 -5.55 20.58 21.83
CA PHE A 604 -5.34 19.50 22.80
C PHE A 604 -4.02 19.64 23.57
N VAL A 605 -2.97 20.15 22.92
CA VAL A 605 -1.70 20.40 23.63
C VAL A 605 -1.83 21.62 24.55
N GLU A 606 -2.54 22.67 24.13
CA GLU A 606 -2.82 23.86 24.93
C GLU A 606 -3.78 23.59 26.10
N SER A 607 -4.62 22.55 26.02
CA SER A 607 -5.44 22.10 27.15
C SER A 607 -4.63 21.39 28.25
N GLY A 608 -3.32 21.18 28.05
CA GLY A 608 -2.47 20.45 28.98
C GLY A 608 -2.63 18.93 28.90
N LEU A 609 -2.95 18.40 27.71
CA LEU A 609 -3.26 16.99 27.48
C LEU A 609 -4.49 16.52 28.26
N ASP A 610 -5.45 17.43 28.44
CA ASP A 610 -6.68 17.15 29.18
C ASP A 610 -7.47 16.03 28.53
N THR A 611 -7.59 14.91 29.23
CA THR A 611 -8.32 13.72 28.77
C THR A 611 -9.78 14.05 28.49
N ASN A 612 -10.39 14.98 29.25
CA ASN A 612 -11.77 15.40 29.02
C ASN A 612 -11.91 16.16 27.71
N PHE A 613 -10.96 17.04 27.36
CA PHE A 613 -10.93 17.71 26.06
C PHE A 613 -10.90 16.70 24.90
N LEU A 614 -10.04 15.68 24.98
CA LEU A 614 -9.96 14.63 23.96
C LEU A 614 -11.28 13.86 23.83
N LEU A 615 -11.86 13.44 24.96
CA LEU A 615 -13.13 12.72 24.99
C LEU A 615 -14.28 13.55 24.41
N GLU A 616 -14.34 14.86 24.70
CA GLU A 616 -15.35 15.75 24.12
C GLU A 616 -15.20 15.90 22.60
N LYS A 617 -13.97 16.04 22.09
CA LYS A 617 -13.71 16.16 20.64
C LYS A 617 -13.94 14.86 19.87
N LEU A 618 -13.82 13.71 20.54
CA LEU A 618 -14.06 12.41 19.92
C LEU A 618 -15.54 12.08 19.74
N LYS A 619 -16.44 12.70 20.52
CA LYS A 619 -17.88 12.42 20.43
C LYS A 619 -18.39 12.56 19.01
N VAL A 620 -19.28 11.63 18.63
CA VAL A 620 -19.86 11.56 17.28
C VAL A 620 -21.38 11.59 17.36
N SER A 621 -21.99 12.32 16.43
CA SER A 621 -23.44 12.32 16.20
C SER A 621 -23.87 11.11 15.37
N GLU A 622 -25.15 10.73 15.44
CA GLU A 622 -25.70 9.63 14.62
C GLU A 622 -25.50 9.86 13.12
N GLN A 623 -25.57 11.11 12.66
CA GLN A 623 -25.34 11.46 11.26
C GLN A 623 -23.89 11.21 10.83
N GLN A 624 -22.94 11.52 11.72
CA GLN A 624 -21.53 11.20 11.50
C GLN A 624 -21.30 9.69 11.50
N VAL A 625 -21.93 8.93 12.41
CA VAL A 625 -21.84 7.46 12.43
C VAL A 625 -22.34 6.86 11.11
N LYS A 626 -23.49 7.32 10.60
CA LYS A 626 -24.01 6.87 9.29
C LYS A 626 -23.04 7.20 8.15
N SER A 627 -22.48 8.41 8.15
CA SER A 627 -21.53 8.86 7.12
C SER A 627 -20.22 8.05 7.17
N VAL A 628 -19.67 7.80 8.36
CA VAL A 628 -18.50 6.94 8.57
C VAL A 628 -18.80 5.52 8.10
N CYS A 629 -19.94 4.94 8.49
CA CYS A 629 -20.33 3.60 8.07
C CYS A 629 -20.42 3.50 6.55
N GLU A 630 -20.96 4.51 5.87
CA GLU A 630 -21.08 4.54 4.41
C GLU A 630 -19.72 4.58 3.69
N ILE A 631 -18.85 5.52 4.07
CA ILE A 631 -17.54 5.68 3.38
C ILE A 631 -16.58 4.52 3.70
N THR A 632 -16.80 3.80 4.79
CA THR A 632 -15.95 2.70 5.25
C THR A 632 -16.52 1.31 4.96
N LYS A 633 -17.51 1.21 4.06
CA LYS A 633 -18.19 -0.05 3.69
C LYS A 633 -17.27 -1.17 3.21
N GLU A 634 -16.17 -0.83 2.52
CA GLU A 634 -15.19 -1.83 2.05
C GLU A 634 -14.24 -2.30 3.16
N GLN A 635 -14.44 -1.81 4.40
CA GLN A 635 -13.73 -2.18 5.62
C GLN A 635 -12.22 -2.28 5.43
N ARG A 636 -11.65 -3.49 5.57
CA ARG A 636 -10.20 -3.75 5.49
C ARG A 636 -9.55 -3.37 4.16
N GLU A 637 -10.33 -3.23 3.09
CA GLU A 637 -9.84 -2.79 1.77
C GLU A 637 -9.94 -1.25 1.58
N CYS A 638 -10.54 -0.54 2.54
CA CYS A 638 -10.71 0.92 2.54
C CYS A 638 -9.66 1.60 3.45
N GLY A 639 -8.89 2.54 2.88
CA GLY A 639 -7.87 3.29 3.63
C GLY A 639 -8.48 4.14 4.75
N GLU A 640 -9.62 4.77 4.48
CA GLU A 640 -10.39 5.58 5.42
C GLU A 640 -10.87 4.75 6.63
N TRP A 641 -11.22 3.48 6.43
CA TRP A 641 -11.59 2.59 7.52
C TRP A 641 -10.42 2.37 8.49
N HIS A 642 -9.21 2.15 7.97
CA HIS A 642 -8.01 1.98 8.82
C HIS A 642 -7.72 3.26 9.60
N VAL A 643 -7.77 4.41 8.93
CA VAL A 643 -7.50 5.72 9.53
C VAL A 643 -8.50 6.07 10.62
N VAL A 644 -9.80 5.87 10.39
CA VAL A 644 -10.84 6.13 11.39
C VAL A 644 -10.78 5.12 12.54
N ARG A 645 -10.46 3.87 12.26
CA ARG A 645 -10.37 2.81 13.27
C ARG A 645 -9.14 2.97 14.18
N LYS A 646 -8.04 3.52 13.67
CA LYS A 646 -6.78 3.70 14.39
C LYS A 646 -7.00 4.49 15.69
N GLY A 647 -6.43 3.97 16.79
CA GLY A 647 -6.54 4.57 18.11
C GLY A 647 -7.89 4.38 18.82
N ARG A 648 -8.88 3.68 18.24
CA ARG A 648 -10.17 3.39 18.90
C ARG A 648 -10.25 1.95 19.41
N LEU A 649 -10.97 1.73 20.51
CA LEU A 649 -11.22 0.38 21.04
C LEU A 649 -12.37 -0.28 20.29
N THR A 650 -12.08 -1.32 19.51
CA THR A 650 -13.07 -1.97 18.64
C THR A 650 -13.61 -3.26 19.22
N ALA A 651 -14.85 -3.62 18.89
CA ALA A 651 -15.57 -4.78 19.44
C ALA A 651 -14.79 -6.10 19.41
N SER A 652 -13.97 -6.34 18.38
CA SER A 652 -13.08 -7.51 18.28
C SER A 652 -12.06 -7.65 19.43
N ASN A 653 -11.83 -6.58 20.19
CA ASN A 653 -10.94 -6.52 21.34
C ASN A 653 -11.67 -6.36 22.68
N PHE A 654 -13.01 -6.34 22.73
CA PHE A 654 -13.75 -6.17 23.99
C PHE A 654 -13.56 -7.34 24.95
N GLY A 655 -13.65 -8.58 24.46
CA GLY A 655 -13.43 -9.77 25.29
C GLY A 655 -12.04 -9.79 25.95
N PRO A 656 -10.94 -9.66 25.19
CA PRO A 656 -9.60 -9.56 25.77
C PRO A 656 -9.42 -8.45 26.80
N VAL A 657 -10.15 -7.34 26.67
CA VAL A 657 -10.12 -6.22 27.64
C VAL A 657 -10.92 -6.56 28.90
N LEU A 658 -12.16 -7.02 28.75
CA LEU A 658 -13.05 -7.30 29.88
C LEU A 658 -12.62 -8.52 30.69
N GLU A 659 -12.02 -9.52 30.03
CA GLU A 659 -11.51 -10.73 30.68
C GLU A 659 -10.08 -10.56 31.21
N ALA A 660 -9.44 -9.41 30.98
CA ALA A 660 -8.07 -9.17 31.40
C ALA A 660 -7.98 -9.12 32.93
N LYS A 661 -7.38 -10.16 33.52
CA LYS A 661 -7.02 -10.14 34.96
C LYS A 661 -6.06 -9.00 35.31
N ARG A 662 -5.25 -8.58 34.33
CA ARG A 662 -4.26 -7.49 34.44
C ARG A 662 -4.11 -6.84 33.08
N VAL A 663 -4.02 -5.52 33.05
CA VAL A 663 -3.74 -4.78 31.81
C VAL A 663 -2.25 -4.83 31.54
N THR A 664 -1.87 -5.53 30.47
CA THR A 664 -0.47 -5.71 30.08
C THR A 664 -0.11 -4.81 28.89
N PRO A 665 1.15 -4.38 28.74
CA PRO A 665 1.57 -3.63 27.56
C PRO A 665 1.23 -4.34 26.25
N SER A 666 1.36 -5.67 26.19
CA SER A 666 1.01 -6.47 25.01
C SER A 666 -0.48 -6.39 24.65
N LEU A 667 -1.36 -6.31 25.65
CA LEU A 667 -2.78 -6.10 25.44
C LEU A 667 -3.04 -4.71 24.84
N ILE A 668 -2.37 -3.67 25.35
CA ILE A 668 -2.50 -2.30 24.83
C ILE A 668 -2.00 -2.19 23.39
N LYS A 669 -0.81 -2.72 23.08
CA LYS A 669 -0.26 -2.75 21.72
C LYS A 669 -1.16 -3.48 20.74
N ARG A 670 -1.77 -4.59 21.18
CA ARG A 670 -2.76 -5.33 20.38
C ARG A 670 -4.00 -4.50 20.10
N VAL A 671 -4.51 -3.82 21.10
CA VAL A 671 -5.71 -2.97 20.96
C VAL A 671 -5.43 -1.78 20.03
N LEU A 672 -4.23 -1.21 20.10
CA LEU A 672 -3.79 -0.10 19.24
C LEU A 672 -3.44 -0.51 17.80
N GLY A 673 -3.40 -1.83 17.50
CA GLY A 673 -3.11 -2.32 16.16
C GLY A 673 -1.62 -2.31 15.77
N GLU A 674 -0.72 -2.26 16.75
CA GLU A 674 0.74 -2.24 16.52
C GLU A 674 1.33 -3.59 16.04
N TYR A 675 0.52 -4.66 16.01
CA TYR A 675 0.94 -5.97 15.52
C TYR A 675 0.42 -6.23 14.10
N ASP A 676 1.34 -6.54 13.18
CA ASP A 676 0.98 -7.10 11.88
C ASP A 676 0.48 -8.54 12.02
N ILE A 677 -0.84 -8.67 12.14
CA ILE A 677 -1.52 -9.96 12.19
C ILE A 677 -1.88 -10.48 10.79
N SER A 678 -1.56 -9.75 9.71
CA SER A 678 -1.87 -10.15 8.33
C SER A 678 -1.16 -11.45 7.94
N ARG A 679 -0.07 -11.81 8.62
CA ARG A 679 0.71 -13.04 8.40
C ARG A 679 0.17 -14.24 9.18
N VAL A 680 -0.74 -14.03 10.14
CA VAL A 680 -1.29 -15.11 10.96
C VAL A 680 -2.24 -15.95 10.10
N GLN A 681 -1.94 -17.26 9.97
CA GLN A 681 -2.71 -18.19 9.14
C GLN A 681 -4.20 -18.18 9.49
N ALA A 682 -4.53 -18.13 10.79
CA ALA A 682 -5.92 -18.07 11.23
C ALA A 682 -6.65 -16.78 10.80
N VAL A 683 -5.94 -15.65 10.77
CA VAL A 683 -6.50 -14.37 10.32
C VAL A 683 -6.71 -14.38 8.81
N ARG A 684 -5.73 -14.85 8.03
CA ARG A 684 -5.89 -15.04 6.57
C ARG A 684 -7.03 -15.98 6.24
N TRP A 685 -7.12 -17.10 6.97
CA TRP A 685 -8.19 -18.07 6.79
C TRP A 685 -9.57 -17.46 7.06
N GLY A 686 -9.71 -16.71 8.17
CA GLY A 686 -10.93 -15.97 8.48
C GLY A 686 -11.31 -15.03 7.34
N VAL A 687 -10.39 -14.14 6.96
CA VAL A 687 -10.59 -13.15 5.89
C VAL A 687 -11.01 -13.77 4.55
N VAL A 688 -10.34 -14.85 4.13
CA VAL A 688 -10.61 -15.48 2.83
C VAL A 688 -11.97 -16.17 2.81
N ASN A 689 -12.35 -16.81 3.92
CA ASN A 689 -13.52 -17.67 3.98
C ASN A 689 -14.76 -17.01 4.61
N GLU A 690 -14.64 -15.78 5.10
CA GLU A 690 -15.76 -15.01 5.63
C GLU A 690 -16.93 -14.95 4.63
N LYS A 691 -16.62 -14.72 3.35
CA LYS A 691 -17.60 -14.72 2.25
C LYS A 691 -18.30 -16.08 2.08
N GLU A 692 -17.60 -17.19 2.32
CA GLU A 692 -18.20 -18.53 2.28
C GLU A 692 -19.12 -18.75 3.48
N GLY A 693 -18.76 -18.25 4.66
CA GLY A 693 -19.66 -18.25 5.81
C GLY A 693 -20.92 -17.40 5.59
N ILE A 694 -20.80 -16.22 4.96
CA ILE A 694 -21.95 -15.39 4.57
C ILE A 694 -22.84 -16.10 3.54
N LYS A 695 -22.25 -16.74 2.52
CA LYS A 695 -22.98 -17.55 1.53
C LYS A 695 -23.71 -18.71 2.20
N ALA A 696 -23.04 -19.44 3.10
CA ALA A 696 -23.64 -20.54 3.84
C ALA A 696 -24.80 -20.07 4.74
N PHE A 697 -24.65 -18.94 5.42
CA PHE A 697 -25.72 -18.29 6.16
C PHE A 697 -26.92 -17.94 5.27
N THR A 698 -26.65 -17.30 4.13
CA THR A 698 -27.69 -16.89 3.16
C THR A 698 -28.45 -18.12 2.66
N LYS A 699 -27.75 -19.22 2.37
CA LYS A 699 -28.36 -20.49 1.94
C LYS A 699 -29.20 -21.16 3.04
N LEU A 700 -28.73 -21.14 4.29
CA LEU A 700 -29.41 -21.78 5.41
C LEU A 700 -30.64 -21.00 5.90
N THR A 701 -30.59 -19.67 5.83
CA THR A 701 -31.61 -18.80 6.42
C THR A 701 -32.46 -18.06 5.41
N MET A 702 -32.07 -18.08 4.13
CA MET A 702 -32.66 -17.28 3.04
C MET A 702 -32.62 -15.76 3.28
N LYS A 703 -31.80 -15.29 4.24
CA LYS A 703 -31.64 -13.87 4.55
C LYS A 703 -30.47 -13.28 3.77
N VAL A 704 -30.68 -12.09 3.20
CA VAL A 704 -29.66 -11.36 2.44
C VAL A 704 -28.79 -10.54 3.38
N VAL A 705 -27.47 -10.58 3.17
CA VAL A 705 -26.51 -9.76 3.90
C VAL A 705 -26.07 -8.58 3.03
N LYS A 706 -26.13 -7.37 3.58
CA LYS A 706 -25.64 -6.13 2.98
C LYS A 706 -24.31 -5.73 3.61
N ASP A 707 -23.44 -5.14 2.81
CA ASP A 707 -22.15 -4.62 3.28
C ASP A 707 -22.35 -3.52 4.33
N CYS A 708 -21.44 -3.49 5.30
CA CYS A 708 -21.50 -2.62 6.46
C CYS A 708 -20.12 -2.05 6.74
N GLY A 709 -20.01 -0.76 7.03
CA GLY A 709 -18.74 -0.15 7.45
C GLY A 709 -18.54 -0.14 8.97
N LEU A 710 -17.68 0.75 9.43
CA LEU A 710 -17.40 0.99 10.83
C LEU A 710 -18.53 1.79 11.49
N TRP A 711 -19.09 1.23 12.56
CA TRP A 711 -19.99 1.92 13.49
C TRP A 711 -19.21 2.43 14.69
N LEU A 712 -19.55 3.63 15.15
CA LEU A 712 -18.93 4.25 16.32
C LEU A 712 -19.99 4.45 17.40
N HIS A 713 -19.61 4.18 18.65
CA HIS A 713 -20.42 4.58 19.79
C HIS A 713 -20.43 6.11 19.91
N LYS A 714 -21.47 6.70 20.51
CA LYS A 714 -21.60 8.16 20.72
C LYS A 714 -20.40 8.82 21.42
N SER A 715 -19.66 8.06 22.23
CA SER A 715 -18.43 8.53 22.88
C SER A 715 -17.25 8.70 21.93
N GLY A 716 -17.32 8.14 20.71
CA GLY A 716 -16.26 8.19 19.71
C GLY A 716 -15.06 7.28 19.95
N VAL A 717 -14.87 6.80 21.19
CA VAL A 717 -13.73 5.96 21.57
C VAL A 717 -13.95 4.46 21.31
N LEU A 718 -15.22 4.03 21.26
CA LEU A 718 -15.58 2.64 20.97
C LEU A 718 -16.09 2.51 19.52
N GLY A 719 -15.75 1.40 18.87
CA GLY A 719 -16.21 1.09 17.52
C GLY A 719 -16.56 -0.39 17.30
N ALA A 720 -17.33 -0.66 16.26
CA ALA A 720 -17.73 -2.00 15.86
C ALA A 720 -17.75 -2.10 14.33
N SER A 721 -17.22 -3.19 13.80
CA SER A 721 -17.35 -3.54 12.38
C SER A 721 -17.96 -4.93 12.34
N PRO A 722 -19.29 -5.05 12.23
CA PRO A 722 -19.94 -6.32 11.91
C PRO A 722 -19.58 -6.74 10.49
N ASP A 723 -19.63 -8.04 10.21
CA ASP A 723 -19.33 -8.57 8.87
C ASP A 723 -20.45 -8.30 7.86
N GLY A 724 -21.62 -7.86 8.34
CA GLY A 724 -22.69 -7.34 7.49
C GLY A 724 -23.96 -6.97 8.24
N LEU A 725 -24.89 -6.34 7.50
CA LEU A 725 -26.25 -6.03 7.94
C LEU A 725 -27.23 -7.01 7.31
N VAL A 726 -28.02 -7.70 8.12
CA VAL A 726 -29.00 -8.68 7.65
C VAL A 726 -30.36 -8.01 7.42
N ASP A 727 -30.79 -7.18 8.36
CA ASP A 727 -31.99 -6.37 8.26
C ASP A 727 -31.90 -5.15 9.21
N ASP A 728 -33.01 -4.43 9.39
CA ASP A 728 -33.05 -3.25 10.24
C ASP A 728 -32.78 -3.56 11.72
N ASN A 729 -32.93 -4.81 12.13
CA ASN A 729 -32.79 -5.23 13.52
C ASN A 729 -31.64 -6.24 13.76
N ALA A 730 -31.02 -6.73 12.69
CA ALA A 730 -30.01 -7.79 12.77
C ALA A 730 -28.70 -7.50 12.02
N ILE A 731 -27.60 -7.91 12.65
CA ILE A 731 -26.26 -7.98 12.07
C ILE A 731 -25.82 -9.43 11.93
N ILE A 732 -24.71 -9.65 11.23
CA ILE A 732 -24.05 -10.96 11.13
C ILE A 732 -22.58 -10.82 11.56
N GLU A 733 -22.08 -11.86 12.22
CA GLU A 733 -20.67 -12.04 12.56
C GLU A 733 -20.26 -13.47 12.20
N VAL A 734 -19.30 -13.63 11.31
CA VAL A 734 -18.86 -14.89 10.75
C VAL A 734 -17.48 -15.26 11.31
N LYS A 735 -17.38 -16.45 11.90
CA LYS A 735 -16.13 -17.02 12.39
C LYS A 735 -15.79 -18.29 11.61
N CYS A 736 -14.65 -18.27 10.96
CA CYS A 736 -14.05 -19.43 10.31
C CYS A 736 -12.89 -19.95 11.18
N PRO A 737 -13.11 -20.92 12.09
CA PRO A 737 -12.09 -21.40 13.02
C PRO A 737 -11.00 -22.20 12.29
N TYR A 738 -9.80 -21.62 12.13
CA TYR A 738 -8.69 -22.25 11.40
C TYR A 738 -8.28 -23.62 11.98
N THR A 739 -8.19 -23.75 13.31
CA THR A 739 -7.79 -25.01 13.96
C THR A 739 -8.74 -26.16 13.66
N HIS A 740 -10.04 -25.87 13.55
CA HIS A 740 -11.12 -26.85 13.32
C HIS A 740 -11.74 -26.73 11.92
N ARG A 741 -10.98 -26.16 10.97
CA ARG A 741 -11.47 -25.84 9.64
C ARG A 741 -12.00 -27.03 8.85
N ASN A 742 -11.48 -28.23 9.10
CA ASN A 742 -11.84 -29.48 8.43
C ASN A 742 -12.54 -30.46 9.38
N SER A 743 -13.12 -29.97 10.47
CA SER A 743 -13.82 -30.78 11.46
C SER A 743 -15.30 -30.44 11.44
N THR A 744 -16.12 -31.41 11.83
CA THR A 744 -17.53 -31.15 12.18
C THR A 744 -17.59 -30.30 13.45
N ILE A 745 -18.71 -29.60 13.68
CA ILE A 745 -18.89 -28.83 14.91
C ILE A 745 -18.94 -29.76 16.13
N GLU A 746 -19.53 -30.95 15.99
CA GLU A 746 -19.54 -32.02 17.01
C GLU A 746 -18.13 -32.41 17.47
N GLU A 747 -17.15 -32.41 16.57
CA GLU A 747 -15.75 -32.68 16.91
C GLU A 747 -15.08 -31.45 17.52
N ALA A 748 -15.34 -30.27 16.95
CA ALA A 748 -14.73 -29.02 17.39
C ALA A 748 -15.12 -28.66 18.83
N VAL A 749 -16.36 -28.93 19.26
CA VAL A 749 -16.80 -28.65 20.65
C VAL A 749 -16.09 -29.50 21.70
N LYS A 750 -15.39 -30.57 21.32
CA LYS A 750 -14.55 -31.36 22.24
C LYS A 750 -13.30 -30.58 22.66
N ASP A 751 -12.87 -29.60 21.87
CA ASP A 751 -11.81 -28.68 22.26
C ASP A 751 -12.37 -27.65 23.26
N PRO A 752 -11.85 -27.60 24.52
CA PRO A 752 -12.34 -26.66 25.52
C PRO A 752 -12.16 -25.19 25.09
N LYS A 753 -11.21 -24.89 24.20
CA LYS A 753 -10.96 -23.54 23.67
C LYS A 753 -11.88 -23.17 22.50
N PHE A 754 -12.65 -24.10 21.97
CA PHE A 754 -13.61 -23.80 20.90
C PHE A 754 -14.72 -22.88 21.40
N CYS A 755 -15.22 -22.00 20.54
CA CYS A 755 -16.18 -20.97 20.94
C CYS A 755 -17.56 -21.53 21.31
N LEU A 756 -17.98 -22.64 20.71
CA LEU A 756 -19.29 -23.24 20.95
C LEU A 756 -19.25 -24.34 22.02
N VAL A 757 -20.41 -24.56 22.65
CA VAL A 757 -20.69 -25.71 23.51
C VAL A 757 -21.98 -26.38 23.07
N LYS A 758 -22.04 -27.71 23.16
CA LYS A 758 -23.24 -28.50 22.89
C LYS A 758 -24.15 -28.50 24.14
N ARG A 759 -25.44 -28.28 23.93
CA ARG A 759 -26.53 -28.34 24.93
C ARG A 759 -27.66 -29.20 24.37
N ASP A 760 -28.64 -29.54 25.19
CA ASP A 760 -29.75 -30.44 24.81
C ASP A 760 -30.56 -29.91 23.61
N ALA A 761 -30.63 -28.59 23.42
CA ALA A 761 -31.34 -27.93 22.32
C ALA A 761 -30.45 -27.54 21.12
N GLY A 762 -29.18 -27.95 21.08
CA GLY A 762 -28.25 -27.64 19.99
C GLY A 762 -26.93 -27.03 20.44
N TYR A 763 -26.45 -26.01 19.73
CA TYR A 763 -25.18 -25.32 20.04
C TYR A 763 -25.42 -23.93 20.62
N CYS A 764 -24.55 -23.50 21.53
CA CYS A 764 -24.56 -22.16 22.08
C CYS A 764 -23.15 -21.57 22.10
N LEU A 765 -23.03 -20.25 21.92
CA LEU A 765 -21.78 -19.53 22.14
C LEU A 765 -21.49 -19.48 23.65
N LYS A 766 -20.27 -19.84 24.05
CA LYS A 766 -19.84 -19.74 25.45
C LYS A 766 -19.80 -18.27 25.87
N GLN A 767 -20.52 -17.90 26.92
CA GLN A 767 -20.48 -16.54 27.47
C GLN A 767 -19.09 -16.15 28.01
N SER A 768 -18.30 -17.14 28.43
CA SER A 768 -16.91 -16.96 28.86
C SER A 768 -15.89 -16.85 27.72
N HIS A 769 -16.36 -16.86 26.46
CA HIS A 769 -15.48 -16.77 25.30
C HIS A 769 -15.50 -15.34 24.75
N HIS A 770 -14.33 -14.80 24.42
CA HIS A 770 -14.18 -13.42 23.94
C HIS A 770 -15.12 -12.99 22.78
N TYR A 771 -15.51 -13.92 21.89
CA TYR A 771 -16.51 -13.64 20.85
C TYR A 771 -17.89 -13.25 21.39
N TRP A 772 -18.28 -13.70 22.59
CA TRP A 772 -19.50 -13.25 23.27
C TRP A 772 -19.48 -11.74 23.47
N HIS A 773 -18.38 -11.22 24.05
CA HIS A 773 -18.18 -9.78 24.25
C HIS A 773 -18.07 -9.01 22.94
N GLN A 774 -17.49 -9.60 21.89
CA GLN A 774 -17.47 -8.99 20.56
C GLN A 774 -18.89 -8.80 20.01
N VAL A 775 -19.70 -9.87 20.03
CA VAL A 775 -21.07 -9.86 19.51
C VAL A 775 -21.95 -8.88 20.30
N GLN A 776 -21.93 -8.96 21.64
CA GLN A 776 -22.69 -8.03 22.47
C GLN A 776 -22.25 -6.58 22.22
N GLY A 777 -20.94 -6.32 22.15
CA GLY A 777 -20.41 -5.01 21.79
C GLY A 777 -20.92 -4.48 20.46
N GLN A 778 -20.95 -5.31 19.42
CA GLN A 778 -21.51 -4.94 18.11
C GLN A 778 -23.00 -4.61 18.21
N LEU A 779 -23.80 -5.39 18.94
CA LEU A 779 -25.24 -5.14 19.12
C LEU A 779 -25.52 -3.81 19.83
N PHE A 780 -24.76 -3.50 20.88
CA PHE A 780 -24.90 -2.22 21.58
C PHE A 780 -24.45 -1.02 20.73
N ILE A 781 -23.35 -1.13 20.00
CA ILE A 781 -22.81 -0.01 19.19
C ILE A 781 -23.66 0.25 17.95
N THR A 782 -24.17 -0.80 17.31
CA THR A 782 -25.02 -0.68 16.11
C THR A 782 -26.50 -0.39 16.44
N GLY A 783 -26.91 -0.58 17.70
CA GLY A 783 -28.30 -0.47 18.13
C GLY A 783 -29.20 -1.64 17.71
N LYS A 784 -28.62 -2.72 17.18
CA LYS A 784 -29.34 -3.90 16.67
C LYS A 784 -29.68 -4.86 17.82
N GLN A 785 -30.72 -5.66 17.66
CA GLN A 785 -31.19 -6.57 18.70
C GLN A 785 -30.70 -8.02 18.52
N ILE A 786 -30.36 -8.40 17.29
CA ILE A 786 -29.95 -9.77 16.95
C ILE A 786 -28.63 -9.77 16.20
N CYS A 787 -27.72 -10.67 16.57
CA CYS A 787 -26.54 -10.99 15.79
C CYS A 787 -26.64 -12.45 15.36
N TYR A 788 -26.65 -12.68 14.05
CA TYR A 788 -26.47 -14.01 13.50
C TYR A 788 -24.98 -14.35 13.58
N PHE A 789 -24.62 -15.11 14.61
CA PHE A 789 -23.27 -15.60 14.80
C PHE A 789 -23.08 -16.91 14.04
N VAL A 790 -22.26 -16.86 12.99
CA VAL A 790 -22.04 -17.97 12.06
C VAL A 790 -20.70 -18.60 12.34
N VAL A 791 -20.68 -19.90 12.60
CA VAL A 791 -19.44 -20.67 12.67
C VAL A 791 -19.38 -21.57 11.45
N TRP A 792 -18.41 -21.29 10.57
CA TRP A 792 -18.26 -21.96 9.28
C TRP A 792 -16.99 -22.80 9.25
N THR A 793 -17.14 -24.11 9.01
CA THR A 793 -16.04 -25.03 8.66
C THR A 793 -16.30 -25.60 7.26
N THR A 794 -15.31 -26.25 6.66
CA THR A 794 -15.48 -26.91 5.35
C THR A 794 -16.44 -28.10 5.42
N MET A 795 -16.73 -28.60 6.61
CA MET A 795 -17.61 -29.75 6.85
C MET A 795 -19.04 -29.35 7.22
N GLN A 796 -19.22 -28.21 7.91
CA GLN A 796 -20.51 -27.82 8.48
C GLN A 796 -20.59 -26.31 8.75
N THR A 797 -21.80 -25.77 8.71
CA THR A 797 -22.09 -24.40 9.16
C THR A 797 -23.14 -24.43 10.26
N VAL A 798 -22.89 -23.70 11.35
CA VAL A 798 -23.84 -23.48 12.43
C VAL A 798 -24.15 -21.99 12.53
N VAL A 799 -25.44 -21.67 12.58
CA VAL A 799 -25.93 -20.29 12.71
C VAL A 799 -26.64 -20.17 14.06
N LEU A 800 -26.20 -19.22 14.88
CA LEU A 800 -26.80 -18.91 16.17
C LEU A 800 -27.40 -17.50 16.12
N ALA A 801 -28.68 -17.36 16.46
CA ALA A 801 -29.30 -16.06 16.66
C ALA A 801 -29.04 -15.59 18.09
N ILE A 802 -28.00 -14.78 18.28
CA ILE A 802 -27.62 -14.24 19.59
C ILE A 802 -28.39 -12.95 19.81
N GLN A 803 -29.15 -12.90 20.89
CA GLN A 803 -29.90 -11.71 21.28
C GLN A 803 -29.02 -10.75 22.08
N LYS A 804 -29.34 -9.46 21.96
CA LYS A 804 -28.76 -8.41 22.79
C LYS A 804 -29.10 -8.67 24.26
N ASP A 805 -28.08 -8.80 25.07
CA ASP A 805 -28.21 -9.05 26.50
C ASP A 805 -28.07 -7.73 27.27
N CYS A 806 -29.19 -7.21 27.78
CA CYS A 806 -29.20 -5.96 28.53
C CYS A 806 -28.32 -6.00 29.79
N THR A 807 -28.05 -7.18 30.36
CA THR A 807 -27.15 -7.32 31.50
C THR A 807 -25.68 -7.08 31.13
N TRP A 808 -25.35 -7.10 29.84
CA TRP A 808 -24.01 -6.82 29.33
C TRP A 808 -23.72 -5.32 29.21
N GLU A 809 -24.74 -4.46 29.16
CA GLU A 809 -24.61 -3.01 28.95
C GLU A 809 -23.59 -2.29 29.85
N PRO A 810 -23.48 -2.60 31.16
CA PRO A 810 -22.50 -1.96 32.05
C PRO A 810 -21.05 -2.09 31.57
N ASN A 811 -20.73 -3.12 30.77
CA ASN A 811 -19.40 -3.30 30.20
C ASN A 811 -19.01 -2.17 29.23
N LEU A 812 -19.96 -1.45 28.62
CA LEU A 812 -19.64 -0.28 27.78
C LEU A 812 -18.94 0.82 28.58
N LEU A 813 -19.36 1.04 29.83
CA LEU A 813 -18.71 1.98 30.72
C LEU A 813 -17.33 1.47 31.11
N SER A 814 -17.19 0.19 31.48
CA SER A 814 -15.89 -0.40 31.79
C SER A 814 -14.91 -0.35 30.61
N LEU A 815 -15.39 -0.49 29.37
CA LEU A 815 -14.57 -0.33 28.15
C LEU A 815 -14.15 1.12 27.92
N GLN A 816 -15.01 2.09 28.24
CA GLN A 816 -14.67 3.52 28.18
C GLN A 816 -13.68 3.91 29.28
N GLU A 817 -13.88 3.41 30.50
CA GLU A 817 -12.93 3.58 31.60
C GLU A 817 -11.58 2.96 31.24
N PHE A 818 -11.56 1.75 30.68
CA PHE A 818 -10.33 1.13 30.18
C PHE A 818 -9.64 2.01 29.13
N TYR A 819 -10.41 2.57 28.19
CA TYR A 819 -9.88 3.49 27.19
C TYR A 819 -9.24 4.71 27.86
N THR A 820 -9.95 5.35 28.79
CA THR A 820 -9.46 6.55 29.49
C THR A 820 -8.24 6.27 30.36
N ILE A 821 -8.22 5.15 31.09
CA ILE A 821 -7.16 4.81 32.05
C ILE A 821 -5.92 4.26 31.35
N HIS A 822 -6.09 3.51 30.25
CA HIS A 822 -4.99 2.76 29.66
C HIS A 822 -4.68 3.12 28.21
N MET A 823 -5.68 3.43 27.40
CA MET A 823 -5.43 3.78 25.99
C MET A 823 -5.06 5.24 25.81
N ILE A 824 -5.73 6.18 26.48
CA ILE A 824 -5.38 7.60 26.35
C ILE A 824 -3.92 7.86 26.77
N PRO A 825 -3.42 7.36 27.92
CA PRO A 825 -2.01 7.51 28.26
C PRO A 825 -1.10 6.90 27.18
N ALA A 826 -1.41 5.70 26.69
CA ALA A 826 -0.61 5.07 25.64
C ALA A 826 -0.62 5.84 24.30
N LEU A 827 -1.74 6.48 23.95
CA LEU A 827 -1.88 7.30 22.75
C LEU A 827 -1.14 8.64 22.88
N VAL A 828 -1.13 9.23 24.08
CA VAL A 828 -0.52 10.54 24.37
C VAL A 828 0.98 10.43 24.63
N ASP A 829 1.43 9.36 25.30
CA ASP A 829 2.84 9.12 25.65
C ASP A 829 3.68 8.56 24.48
N GLY A 830 3.13 8.55 23.25
CA GLY A 830 3.86 8.23 22.02
C GLY A 830 3.75 6.79 21.51
N GLY A 831 2.64 6.09 21.78
CA GLY A 831 2.37 4.74 21.26
C GLY A 831 1.94 4.65 19.80
N LEU A 832 1.64 5.76 19.11
CA LEU A 832 1.23 5.81 17.70
C LEU A 832 2.34 6.17 16.73
#